data_AF-I6AWQ0-F1
#
_entry.id   AF-I6AWQ0-F1
#
_cell.length_a   1.000
_cell.length_b   1.000
_cell.length_c   1.000
_cell.angle_alpha   90.00
_cell.angle_beta   90.00
_cell.angle_gamma   90.00
#
_symmetry.space_group_name_H-M   'P 1'
#
loop_
_entity.id
_entity.type
_entity.pdbx_description
1 polymer ?
#
loop_
_entity_poly.entity_id
_entity_poly.type
_entity_poly.pdbx_seq_one_letter_code
_entity_poly.pdbx_strand_id
1 'polypeptide(L)'
;MFTFIQFQGQETALFLADPNFAQRVETSYTIETRIEAGLSRLENRRPLHEALRMRITVGYDLEREAAARLHAVLGRLLTQPIAMPLWPDLLAVAEWGDRIHEAEFVVNMSDDRSAHAVYHRSQIPAVPPHPWLAPLIVGRLDKRPQFSGITDQAASVSFTLVEASPWDCRIAPAAQAWAHGWSAEMIAAAGRVAAAGGSQSATANAADVDRWWPAAIAPDFSTKPKDFTDTITTYRAVGHGRLQAVEGEEGGVRRGQEVLFTLEDRPMVRAVLGHFLARRARTQSFCVPWALFPHEAIDAGNPDQYPAARVRYASDTLTLKWLTFEAARTTIKFTALPLEPSGGPFLAVPDDPGSLEVPAQPSIAHLYRFTLAVPVGTHPRWHYTDYERPLTHDSATYATATIEHDKITQDAELGDYPVTLTADATAGHPWLRVIDGNLPGPLNVEIFRCDPAAPAIAPALLFAGEIIEVKTKGRALTAKASLFGKLLDTKLPRFTVQSTCNHDFCGPWCRASAAAWTWTAKVGAIGESHVDLLDSTWSKAVPSPLGASHDFWSRAAIWTGSGETYDVRDVIRSEKVTLAGGAATRLRLRAPFRALAVGADVSIRVHCGGSWAECETKFANTINFGGHRHVQAENPSLPTRSASATGGKK
;
A
#
# COMPACT_ATOMS: atom_id res chain seq x y z
N MET A 1 16.47 13.69 33.99
CA MET A 1 16.62 12.48 33.16
C MET A 1 15.35 12.14 32.39
N PHE A 2 14.23 11.88 33.07
CA PHE A 2 12.91 11.77 32.44
C PHE A 2 11.95 12.81 32.95
N THR A 3 11.11 13.28 32.06
CA THR A 3 9.96 14.13 32.35
C THR A 3 8.85 13.77 31.38
N PHE A 4 7.60 13.99 31.77
CA PHE A 4 6.46 13.78 30.89
C PHE A 4 5.98 15.13 30.39
N ILE A 5 5.87 15.25 29.07
CA ILE A 5 5.36 16.44 28.39
C ILE A 5 4.04 16.09 27.70
N GLN A 6 3.22 17.10 27.44
CA GLN A 6 2.07 16.96 26.55
C GLN A 6 2.50 17.29 25.13
N PHE A 7 2.45 16.31 24.24
CA PHE A 7 2.75 16.47 22.82
C PHE A 7 1.51 16.10 22.02
N GLN A 8 0.92 17.07 21.31
CA GLN A 8 -0.31 16.88 20.52
C GLN A 8 -1.46 16.23 21.32
N GLY A 9 -1.61 16.61 22.60
CA GLY A 9 -2.64 16.06 23.49
C GLY A 9 -2.36 14.64 23.99
N GLN A 10 -1.16 14.11 23.76
CA GLN A 10 -0.70 12.83 24.30
C GLN A 10 0.44 13.02 25.29
N GLU A 11 0.38 12.28 26.39
CA GLU A 11 1.49 12.19 27.33
C GLU A 11 2.69 11.50 26.66
N THR A 12 3.82 12.19 26.63
CA THR A 12 5.04 11.78 25.91
C THR A 12 6.20 11.80 26.88
N ALA A 13 6.96 10.72 26.95
CA ALA A 13 8.17 10.69 27.77
C ALA A 13 9.31 11.42 27.06
N LEU A 14 9.78 12.52 27.66
CA LEU A 14 10.94 13.27 27.19
C LEU A 14 12.19 12.80 27.92
N PHE A 15 13.18 12.38 27.15
CA PHE A 15 14.45 11.86 27.65
C PHE A 15 15.61 12.84 27.44
N LEU A 16 16.21 13.31 28.53
CA LEU A 16 17.21 14.39 28.55
C LEU A 16 18.57 13.97 29.14
N ALA A 17 18.87 12.67 29.25
CA ALA A 17 20.22 12.26 29.68
C ALA A 17 21.22 12.53 28.57
N ASP A 18 22.41 13.03 28.90
CA ASP A 18 23.48 13.18 27.90
C ASP A 18 23.99 11.80 27.47
N PRO A 19 24.09 11.51 26.16
CA PRO A 19 24.57 10.23 25.67
C PRO A 19 26.07 10.10 25.86
N ASN A 20 26.53 8.87 26.01
CA ASN A 20 27.95 8.58 25.91
C ASN A 20 28.35 8.56 24.43
N PHE A 21 28.93 9.66 23.94
CA PHE A 21 29.45 9.76 22.57
C PHE A 21 30.55 8.73 22.26
N ALA A 22 31.29 8.25 23.26
CA ALA A 22 32.24 7.15 23.07
C ALA A 22 31.55 5.80 22.79
N GLN A 23 30.30 5.63 23.22
CA GLN A 23 29.49 4.41 23.00
C GLN A 23 28.61 4.46 21.74
N ARG A 24 28.95 5.34 20.79
CA ARG A 24 28.36 5.49 19.44
C ARG A 24 26.94 6.08 19.45
N VAL A 25 26.86 7.39 19.24
CA VAL A 25 25.63 8.03 18.75
C VAL A 25 25.57 7.80 17.24
N GLU A 26 24.53 7.10 16.78
CA GLU A 26 24.33 6.77 15.37
C GLU A 26 22.97 7.29 14.91
N THR A 27 22.93 8.00 13.79
CA THR A 27 21.68 8.40 13.14
C THR A 27 21.59 7.76 11.77
N SER A 28 20.52 7.01 11.51
CA SER A 28 20.17 6.51 10.18
C SER A 28 19.04 7.33 9.60
N TYR A 29 19.18 7.68 8.33
CA TYR A 29 18.20 8.42 7.54
C TYR A 29 17.74 7.47 6.45
N THR A 30 16.49 7.06 6.53
CA THR A 30 15.89 6.18 5.55
C THR A 30 14.92 6.99 4.72
N ILE A 31 15.10 7.00 3.39
CA ILE A 31 14.02 7.39 2.50
C ILE A 31 13.10 6.17 2.46
N GLU A 32 11.95 6.26 3.10
CA GLU A 32 11.00 5.15 3.10
C GLU A 32 10.55 4.89 1.66
N THR A 33 11.05 3.80 1.08
CA THR A 33 10.61 3.26 -0.21
C THR A 33 9.63 2.11 -0.03
N ARG A 34 9.54 1.57 1.19
CA ARG A 34 8.73 0.40 1.54
C ARG A 34 7.57 0.80 2.43
N ILE A 35 6.36 0.39 2.06
CA ILE A 35 5.25 0.33 3.02
C ILE A 35 5.42 -1.01 3.75
N GLU A 36 5.56 -1.01 5.06
CA GLU A 36 5.41 -2.22 5.86
C GLU A 36 4.14 -2.08 6.71
N ALA A 37 3.19 -3.00 6.51
CA ALA A 37 2.03 -3.10 7.36
C ALA A 37 2.41 -3.82 8.66
N GLY A 38 2.68 -3.06 9.73
CA GLY A 38 2.63 -3.62 11.08
C GLY A 38 1.20 -4.02 11.43
N LEU A 39 0.96 -5.31 11.68
CA LEU A 39 -0.33 -5.90 12.10
C LEU A 39 -0.95 -5.27 13.38
N SER A 40 -0.24 -4.38 14.07
CA SER A 40 -0.54 -3.93 15.44
C SER A 40 -1.24 -2.58 15.59
N ARG A 41 -1.58 -1.85 14.50
CA ARG A 41 -2.05 -0.43 14.57
C ARG A 41 -1.02 0.56 15.15
N LEU A 42 0.23 0.15 15.37
CA LEU A 42 1.23 0.99 16.04
C LEU A 42 2.10 1.81 15.09
N GLU A 43 1.81 1.80 13.79
CA GLU A 43 2.60 2.53 12.79
C GLU A 43 1.72 3.18 11.73
N ASN A 44 1.90 4.50 11.60
CA ASN A 44 1.13 5.41 10.78
C ASN A 44 1.83 5.58 9.41
N ARG A 45 1.08 5.48 8.30
CA ARG A 45 1.62 5.48 6.92
C ARG A 45 1.65 6.89 6.34
N ARG A 46 2.63 7.17 5.47
CA ARG A 46 2.97 8.52 4.97
C ARG A 46 3.53 8.54 3.55
N PRO A 47 3.55 9.73 2.91
CA PRO A 47 4.08 9.86 1.56
C PRO A 47 5.54 9.39 1.48
N LEU A 48 5.77 8.47 0.56
CA LEU A 48 7.07 7.91 0.22
C LEU A 48 7.87 8.98 -0.53
N HIS A 49 9.19 8.83 -0.62
CA HIS A 49 10.12 9.64 -1.44
C HIS A 49 10.25 11.16 -1.18
N GLU A 50 9.43 11.80 -0.33
CA GLU A 50 9.51 13.25 -0.08
C GLU A 50 10.15 13.63 1.26
N ALA A 51 10.22 12.72 2.24
CA ALA A 51 10.82 13.02 3.54
C ALA A 51 11.72 11.89 4.06
N LEU A 52 12.76 12.29 4.79
CA LEU A 52 13.60 11.37 5.54
C LEU A 52 12.82 10.85 6.74
N ARG A 53 12.95 9.55 7.01
CA ARG A 53 12.63 8.99 8.32
C ARG A 53 13.93 8.81 9.09
N MET A 54 13.98 9.39 10.27
CA MET A 54 15.14 9.30 11.12
C MET A 54 15.01 8.14 12.12
N ARG A 55 16.13 7.44 12.31
CA ARG A 55 16.36 6.53 13.42
C ARG A 55 17.60 7.01 14.15
N ILE A 56 17.54 7.15 15.47
CA ILE A 56 18.69 7.50 16.30
C ILE A 56 18.96 6.39 17.32
N THR A 57 20.19 5.93 17.38
CA THR A 57 20.69 4.98 18.37
C THR A 57 21.67 5.69 19.29
N VAL A 58 21.41 5.59 20.58
CA VAL A 58 22.15 6.29 21.62
C VAL A 58 22.48 5.32 22.75
N GLY A 59 23.72 5.37 23.21
CA GLY A 59 24.21 4.65 24.37
C GLY A 59 24.35 5.57 25.59
N TYR A 60 24.02 5.05 26.77
CA TYR A 60 24.13 5.75 28.04
C TYR A 60 24.84 4.88 29.06
N ASP A 61 25.78 5.47 29.79
CA ASP A 61 26.30 4.90 31.02
C ASP A 61 25.57 5.56 32.18
N LEU A 62 24.82 4.75 32.92
CA LEU A 62 23.93 5.21 33.97
C LEU A 62 24.38 4.63 35.31
N GLU A 63 24.40 5.49 36.33
CA GLU A 63 24.49 5.02 37.70
C GLU A 63 23.28 4.16 38.06
N ARG A 64 23.44 3.27 39.04
CA ARG A 64 22.45 2.28 39.46
C ARG A 64 21.06 2.89 39.70
N GLU A 65 20.99 4.03 40.37
CA GLU A 65 19.72 4.69 40.67
C GLU A 65 19.06 5.25 39.40
N ALA A 66 19.85 5.85 38.50
CA ALA A 66 19.38 6.33 37.20
C ALA A 66 18.90 5.18 36.29
N ALA A 67 19.65 4.07 36.26
CA ALA A 67 19.27 2.86 35.51
C ALA A 67 17.95 2.25 36.03
N ALA A 68 17.77 2.18 37.35
CA ALA A 68 16.53 1.70 37.97
C ALA A 68 15.33 2.60 37.63
N ARG A 69 15.52 3.93 37.67
CA ARG A 69 14.50 4.90 37.24
C ARG A 69 14.14 4.76 35.77
N LEU A 70 15.13 4.66 34.88
CA LEU A 70 14.92 4.42 33.45
C LEU A 70 14.14 3.12 33.21
N HIS A 71 14.54 2.03 33.86
CA HIS A 71 13.86 0.74 33.73
C HIS A 71 12.38 0.82 34.17
N ALA A 72 12.10 1.54 35.27
CA ALA A 72 10.73 1.76 35.74
C ALA A 72 9.89 2.60 34.76
N VAL A 73 10.47 3.65 34.16
CA VAL A 73 9.80 4.47 33.14
C VAL A 73 9.52 3.66 31.88
N LEU A 74 10.51 2.92 31.38
CA LEU A 74 10.34 2.04 30.22
C LEU A 74 9.27 0.96 30.45
N GLY A 75 9.11 0.48 31.68
CA GLY A 75 8.04 -0.46 32.04
C GLY A 75 6.62 0.15 31.99
N ARG A 76 6.50 1.48 32.08
CA ARG A 76 5.22 2.20 31.97
C ARG A 76 4.88 2.59 30.53
N LEU A 77 5.89 2.68 29.66
CA LEU A 77 5.74 3.03 28.26
C LEU A 77 5.27 1.79 27.48
N LEU A 78 3.95 1.63 27.37
CA LEU A 78 3.33 0.56 26.58
C LEU A 78 3.19 0.98 25.12
N THR A 79 2.62 2.15 24.89
CA THR A 79 2.28 2.67 23.55
C THR A 79 2.55 4.16 23.39
N GLN A 80 2.94 4.83 24.49
CA GLN A 80 3.21 6.26 24.49
C GLN A 80 4.44 6.58 23.63
N PRO A 81 4.42 7.71 22.91
CA PRO A 81 5.59 8.18 22.19
C PRO A 81 6.70 8.60 23.17
N ILE A 82 7.93 8.56 22.66
CA ILE A 82 9.12 9.02 23.37
C ILE A 82 9.71 10.15 22.55
N ALA A 83 10.03 11.24 23.24
CA ALA A 83 10.71 12.39 22.70
C ALA A 83 12.17 12.42 23.20
N MET A 84 13.09 12.80 22.34
CA MET A 84 14.50 12.93 22.69
C MET A 84 15.13 14.09 21.90
N PRO A 85 16.07 14.85 22.49
CA PRO A 85 16.91 15.76 21.72
C PRO A 85 17.67 14.99 20.64
N LEU A 86 17.78 15.57 19.45
CA LEU A 86 18.80 15.16 18.50
C LEU A 86 20.15 15.63 19.01
N TRP A 87 20.78 14.80 19.84
CA TRP A 87 22.04 15.13 20.50
C TRP A 87 23.13 15.64 19.57
N PRO A 88 23.34 15.08 18.37
CA PRO A 88 24.30 15.65 17.44
C PRO A 88 24.00 17.09 17.04
N ASP A 89 22.73 17.51 17.12
CA ASP A 89 22.32 18.86 16.73
C ASP A 89 22.00 19.77 17.93
N LEU A 90 22.61 19.49 19.08
CA LEU A 90 22.60 20.37 20.25
C LEU A 90 23.51 21.57 20.00
N LEU A 91 22.96 22.78 20.14
CA LEU A 91 23.62 24.04 19.83
C LEU A 91 23.38 25.08 20.90
N ALA A 92 24.34 26.01 21.06
CA ALA A 92 24.08 27.22 21.82
C ALA A 92 23.00 28.05 21.10
N VAL A 93 22.20 28.81 21.85
CA VAL A 93 21.15 29.67 21.27
C VAL A 93 21.69 30.60 20.18
N ALA A 94 22.89 31.14 20.35
CA ALA A 94 23.54 32.03 19.39
C ALA A 94 23.91 31.35 18.06
N GLU A 95 24.07 30.02 18.08
CA GLU A 95 24.53 29.21 16.95
C GLU A 95 23.38 28.43 16.30
N TRP A 96 22.13 28.62 16.75
CA TRP A 96 20.98 27.87 16.26
C TRP A 96 20.75 27.97 14.73
N GLY A 97 21.29 29.01 14.09
CA GLY A 97 21.33 29.15 12.63
C GLY A 97 22.12 28.04 11.91
N ASP A 98 23.09 27.42 12.59
CA ASP A 98 24.00 26.41 12.04
C ASP A 98 23.55 24.97 12.26
N ARG A 99 22.31 24.78 12.72
CA ARG A 99 21.68 23.47 12.90
C ARG A 99 21.71 22.62 11.63
N ILE A 100 21.84 21.32 11.82
CA ILE A 100 21.88 20.29 10.77
C ILE A 100 20.46 19.86 10.38
N HIS A 101 19.54 19.87 11.34
CA HIS A 101 18.19 19.37 11.21
C HIS A 101 17.16 20.47 11.45
N GLU A 102 16.09 20.43 10.67
CA GLU A 102 14.87 21.20 10.88
C GLU A 102 13.85 20.27 11.49
N ALA A 103 13.38 20.63 12.68
CA ALA A 103 12.28 19.95 13.35
C ALA A 103 11.20 20.97 13.70
N GLU A 104 9.95 20.52 13.69
CA GLU A 104 8.83 21.37 14.09
C GLU A 104 8.82 21.64 15.60
N PHE A 105 9.48 20.78 16.38
CA PHE A 105 9.62 20.96 17.82
C PHE A 105 11.09 21.04 18.21
N VAL A 106 11.37 21.95 19.13
CA VAL A 106 12.70 22.24 19.64
C VAL A 106 12.66 22.21 21.15
N VAL A 107 13.67 21.62 21.77
CA VAL A 107 13.82 21.62 23.22
C VAL A 107 14.93 22.58 23.63
N ASN A 108 14.59 23.51 24.52
CA ASN A 108 15.51 24.45 25.15
C ASN A 108 15.89 23.93 26.53
N MET A 109 17.17 23.80 26.84
CA MET A 109 17.64 23.07 28.04
C MET A 109 18.74 23.83 28.78
N SER A 110 18.72 23.75 30.11
CA SER A 110 19.82 24.20 30.96
C SER A 110 21.08 23.35 30.76
N ASP A 111 22.22 23.82 31.29
CA ASP A 111 23.51 23.10 31.24
C ASP A 111 23.43 21.73 31.92
N ASP A 112 22.72 21.64 33.04
CA ASP A 112 22.55 20.42 33.84
C ASP A 112 21.33 19.57 33.44
N ARG A 113 20.60 19.98 32.40
CA ARG A 113 19.37 19.34 31.89
C ARG A 113 18.24 19.23 32.92
N SER A 114 18.33 19.93 34.06
CA SER A 114 17.29 19.89 35.10
C SER A 114 16.09 20.76 34.74
N ALA A 115 16.31 21.85 34.02
CA ALA A 115 15.29 22.74 33.49
C ALA A 115 15.24 22.66 31.96
N HIS A 116 14.01 22.64 31.43
CA HIS A 116 13.78 22.59 29.99
C HIS A 116 12.43 23.19 29.63
N ALA A 117 12.32 23.64 28.38
CA ALA A 117 11.08 24.02 27.74
C ALA A 117 11.02 23.42 26.34
N VAL A 118 9.84 22.95 25.92
CA VAL A 118 9.61 22.47 24.55
C VAL A 118 8.80 23.51 23.81
N TYR A 119 9.32 23.95 22.67
CA TYR A 119 8.69 24.94 21.81
C TYR A 119 8.31 24.31 20.48
N HIS A 120 7.18 24.74 19.93
CA HIS A 120 6.97 24.67 18.50
C HIS A 120 7.94 25.64 17.80
N ARG A 121 8.44 25.31 16.61
CA ARG A 121 9.49 26.06 15.91
C ARG A 121 9.12 27.53 15.71
N SER A 122 7.87 27.80 15.35
CA SER A 122 7.34 29.16 15.18
C SER A 122 7.12 29.94 16.49
N GLN A 123 7.28 29.28 17.64
CA GLN A 123 7.03 29.83 18.98
C GLN A 123 8.29 29.92 19.84
N ILE A 124 9.48 29.69 19.26
CA ILE A 124 10.74 29.87 19.99
C ILE A 124 10.84 31.36 20.38
N PRO A 125 10.95 31.68 21.68
CA PRO A 125 11.07 33.06 22.12
C PRO A 125 12.36 33.69 21.58
N ALA A 126 12.34 35.01 21.34
CA ALA A 126 13.51 35.74 20.84
C ALA A 126 14.74 35.58 21.75
N VAL A 127 14.52 35.43 23.06
CA VAL A 127 15.55 35.09 24.04
C VAL A 127 15.07 33.86 24.82
N PRO A 128 15.49 32.65 24.42
CA PRO A 128 15.21 31.43 25.16
C PRO A 128 15.77 31.49 26.59
N PRO A 129 15.06 30.95 27.59
CA PRO A 129 15.46 31.00 29.00
C PRO A 129 16.70 30.16 29.32
N HIS A 130 17.10 29.25 28.44
CA HIS A 130 18.25 28.37 28.63
C HIS A 130 19.25 28.45 27.46
N PRO A 131 20.54 28.15 27.70
CA PRO A 131 21.59 28.40 26.72
C PRO A 131 21.62 27.41 25.55
N TRP A 132 20.97 26.24 25.66
CA TRP A 132 21.03 25.19 24.64
C TRP A 132 19.69 24.96 23.93
N LEU A 133 19.73 24.76 22.62
CA LEU A 133 18.61 24.32 21.80
C LEU A 133 18.99 23.02 21.07
N ALA A 134 18.03 22.11 20.92
CA ALA A 134 18.18 20.93 20.09
C ALA A 134 16.85 20.62 19.36
N PRO A 135 16.89 20.16 18.10
CA PRO A 135 15.71 19.62 17.44
C PRO A 135 15.19 18.41 18.25
N LEU A 136 13.88 18.27 18.36
CA LEU A 136 13.25 17.21 19.13
C LEU A 136 12.73 16.11 18.21
N ILE A 137 13.32 14.91 18.30
CA ILE A 137 12.77 13.72 17.63
C ILE A 137 11.69 13.10 18.51
N VAL A 138 10.50 12.89 17.94
CA VAL A 138 9.40 12.19 18.60
C VAL A 138 9.15 10.88 17.87
N GLY A 139 9.22 9.78 18.60
CA GLY A 139 9.25 8.46 18.02
C GLY A 139 8.84 7.35 18.97
N ARG A 140 9.22 6.13 18.60
CA ARG A 140 9.01 4.91 19.37
C ARG A 140 10.31 4.12 19.46
N LEU A 141 10.45 3.33 20.51
CA LEU A 141 11.58 2.43 20.63
C LEU A 141 11.45 1.33 19.57
N ASP A 142 12.52 1.12 18.78
CA ASP A 142 12.62 0.01 17.82
C ASP A 142 12.45 -1.34 18.53
N LYS A 143 13.10 -1.47 19.68
CA LYS A 143 13.06 -2.63 20.57
C LYS A 143 13.15 -2.17 22.01
N ARG A 144 12.70 -3.02 22.94
CA ARG A 144 12.89 -2.79 24.37
C ARG A 144 14.39 -2.68 24.68
N PRO A 145 14.86 -1.60 25.34
CA PRO A 145 16.26 -1.41 25.67
C PRO A 145 16.78 -2.54 26.57
N GLN A 146 18.00 -2.98 26.32
CA GLN A 146 18.68 -3.97 27.16
C GLN A 146 19.73 -3.28 28.01
N PHE A 147 19.75 -3.60 29.31
CA PHE A 147 20.73 -3.09 30.27
C PHE A 147 21.85 -4.10 30.42
N SER A 148 23.09 -3.64 30.30
CA SER A 148 24.29 -4.41 30.56
C SER A 148 25.01 -3.82 31.76
N GLY A 149 25.18 -4.59 32.83
CA GLY A 149 25.98 -4.15 33.98
C GLY A 149 27.42 -3.93 33.56
N ILE A 150 27.97 -2.75 33.85
CA ILE A 150 29.40 -2.44 33.67
C ILE A 150 30.12 -2.76 34.99
N THR A 151 29.55 -2.27 36.09
CA THR A 151 29.97 -2.52 37.47
C THR A 151 28.73 -2.81 38.32
N ASP A 152 28.90 -2.99 39.63
CA ASP A 152 27.80 -3.09 40.59
C ASP A 152 27.02 -1.77 40.76
N GLN A 153 27.64 -0.63 40.41
CA GLN A 153 27.06 0.71 40.52
C GLN A 153 26.72 1.36 39.18
N ALA A 154 27.12 0.78 38.04
CA ALA A 154 26.89 1.36 36.72
C ALA A 154 26.38 0.33 35.71
N ALA A 155 25.46 0.76 34.85
CA ALA A 155 24.93 -0.02 33.75
C ALA A 155 25.00 0.78 32.45
N SER A 156 25.38 0.10 31.36
CA SER A 156 25.26 0.63 30.01
C SER A 156 23.91 0.22 29.44
N VAL A 157 23.26 1.14 28.74
CA VAL A 157 22.01 0.87 28.01
C VAL A 157 22.08 1.54 26.65
N SER A 158 21.72 0.79 25.62
CA SER A 158 21.55 1.32 24.27
C SER A 158 20.10 1.21 23.86
N PHE A 159 19.56 2.26 23.27
CA PHE A 159 18.26 2.19 22.63
C PHE A 159 18.20 2.95 21.34
N THR A 160 17.31 2.47 20.49
CA THR A 160 17.08 3.00 19.15
C THR A 160 15.69 3.60 19.12
N LEU A 161 15.61 4.91 18.94
CA LEU A 161 14.37 5.62 18.71
C LEU A 161 14.14 5.73 17.20
N VAL A 162 12.99 5.26 16.74
CA VAL A 162 12.54 5.41 15.35
C VAL A 162 11.50 6.52 15.33
N GLU A 163 11.71 7.51 14.48
CA GLU A 163 10.79 8.63 14.30
C GLU A 163 9.38 8.11 13.94
N ALA A 164 8.39 8.69 14.62
CA ALA A 164 6.97 8.41 14.44
C ALA A 164 6.09 9.68 14.57
N SER A 165 6.70 10.86 14.77
CA SER A 165 6.07 12.20 14.77
C SER A 165 5.29 12.42 13.48
N PRO A 166 4.07 13.01 13.41
CA PRO A 166 3.29 13.26 12.18
C PRO A 166 4.04 13.92 11.01
N TRP A 167 3.45 13.93 9.80
CA TRP A 167 4.13 14.39 8.58
C TRP A 167 4.70 15.81 8.69
N ASP A 168 3.86 16.74 9.16
CA ASP A 168 4.17 18.13 9.48
C ASP A 168 5.24 18.30 10.57
N CYS A 169 5.50 17.25 11.35
CA CYS A 169 6.44 17.22 12.45
C CYS A 169 7.72 16.44 12.13
N ARG A 170 7.94 16.05 10.86
CA ARG A 170 9.12 15.28 10.47
C ARG A 170 10.39 16.12 10.53
N ILE A 171 11.47 15.43 10.83
CA ILE A 171 12.79 16.02 10.80
C ILE A 171 13.32 16.01 9.36
N ALA A 172 13.65 17.19 8.85
CA ALA A 172 14.31 17.37 7.55
C ALA A 172 15.75 17.86 7.75
N PRO A 173 16.65 17.72 6.76
CA PRO A 173 17.91 18.45 6.74
C PRO A 173 17.63 19.94 6.71
N ALA A 174 18.42 20.74 7.41
CA ALA A 174 18.23 22.18 7.40
C ALA A 174 18.47 22.77 6.02
N ALA A 175 17.47 23.52 5.55
CA ALA A 175 17.51 24.24 4.29
C ALA A 175 18.47 25.42 4.43
N GLN A 176 19.76 25.15 4.37
CA GLN A 176 20.73 26.19 4.07
C GLN A 176 20.72 26.35 2.55
N ALA A 177 20.75 27.60 2.07
CA ALA A 177 21.16 27.85 0.70
C ALA A 177 22.54 27.22 0.56
N TRP A 178 22.60 26.07 -0.10
CA TRP A 178 23.85 25.48 -0.49
C TRP A 178 24.46 26.49 -1.44
N ALA A 179 25.33 27.37 -0.92
CA ALA A 179 26.28 28.05 -1.76
C ALA A 179 27.10 26.91 -2.34
N HIS A 180 26.74 26.48 -3.55
CA HIS A 180 27.38 25.39 -4.24
C HIS A 180 28.87 25.71 -4.21
N GLY A 181 29.63 25.05 -3.33
CA GLY A 181 31.04 25.33 -3.08
C GLY A 181 31.94 25.10 -4.29
N TRP A 182 31.32 24.77 -5.43
CA TRP A 182 31.90 24.96 -6.73
C TRP A 182 32.17 26.46 -6.92
N SER A 183 33.41 26.85 -6.68
CA SER A 183 33.86 28.15 -7.16
C SER A 183 33.57 28.25 -8.67
N ALA A 184 33.37 29.47 -9.18
CA ALA A 184 33.22 29.67 -10.63
C ALA A 184 34.38 29.00 -11.41
N GLU A 185 35.55 28.85 -10.79
CA GLU A 185 36.70 28.13 -11.35
C GLU A 185 36.54 26.59 -11.38
N MET A 186 35.87 25.98 -10.41
CA MET A 186 35.56 24.54 -10.41
C MET A 186 34.43 24.20 -11.39
N ILE A 187 33.40 25.06 -11.48
CA ILE A 187 32.38 24.95 -12.55
C ILE A 187 33.06 25.10 -13.91
N ALA A 188 33.97 26.07 -14.05
CA ALA A 188 34.77 26.23 -15.27
C ALA A 188 35.77 25.08 -15.49
N ALA A 189 36.27 24.40 -14.46
CA ALA A 189 37.14 23.24 -14.59
C ALA A 189 36.38 22.00 -15.07
N ALA A 190 35.19 21.72 -14.52
CA ALA A 190 34.30 20.68 -15.06
C ALA A 190 33.84 21.00 -16.49
N GLY A 191 33.56 22.28 -16.79
CA GLY A 191 33.32 22.76 -18.14
C GLY A 191 34.54 22.64 -19.08
N ARG A 192 35.77 22.77 -18.56
CA ARG A 192 37.02 22.58 -19.33
C ARG A 192 37.31 21.11 -19.64
N VAL A 193 36.93 20.19 -18.75
CA VAL A 193 36.99 18.74 -19.03
C VAL A 193 36.00 18.36 -20.14
N ALA A 194 34.83 19.00 -20.20
CA ALA A 194 33.91 18.87 -21.34
C ALA A 194 34.47 19.55 -22.62
N ALA A 195 35.08 20.73 -22.51
CA ALA A 195 35.63 21.46 -23.67
C ALA A 195 36.85 20.79 -24.32
N ALA A 196 37.60 19.94 -23.58
CA ALA A 196 38.67 19.12 -24.16
C ALA A 196 38.13 18.04 -25.13
N GLY A 197 36.81 17.77 -25.11
CA GLY A 197 36.08 16.90 -26.05
C GLY A 197 35.67 17.56 -27.36
N GLY A 198 35.91 18.86 -27.57
CA GLY A 198 35.74 19.51 -28.88
C GLY A 198 34.29 19.85 -29.26
N SER A 199 33.46 20.29 -28.32
CA SER A 199 32.21 21.01 -28.64
C SER A 199 31.84 22.03 -27.56
N GLN A 200 30.91 22.95 -27.89
CA GLN A 200 30.79 24.32 -27.36
C GLN A 200 30.54 24.47 -25.85
N SER A 201 30.99 25.62 -25.32
CA SER A 201 30.69 26.23 -24.01
C SER A 201 29.24 26.00 -23.54
N ALA A 202 29.00 24.93 -22.78
CA ALA A 202 27.78 24.73 -22.02
C ALA A 202 27.87 25.53 -20.72
N THR A 203 27.05 26.57 -20.58
CA THR A 203 26.80 27.20 -19.28
C THR A 203 25.96 26.23 -18.46
N ALA A 204 26.58 25.56 -17.48
CA ALA A 204 25.85 24.69 -16.57
C ALA A 204 24.75 25.50 -15.87
N ASN A 205 23.48 25.12 -16.07
CA ASN A 205 22.37 25.76 -15.39
C ASN A 205 22.45 25.42 -13.89
N ALA A 206 22.06 26.34 -13.02
CA ALA A 206 22.04 26.10 -11.56
C ALA A 206 21.23 24.84 -11.16
N ALA A 207 20.29 24.40 -11.99
CA ALA A 207 19.53 23.16 -11.82
C ALA A 207 20.37 21.86 -11.99
N ASP A 208 21.54 21.92 -12.61
CA ASP A 208 22.43 20.76 -12.81
C ASP A 208 23.36 20.48 -11.64
N VAL A 209 23.54 21.45 -10.74
CA VAL A 209 24.56 21.32 -9.67
C VAL A 209 24.19 20.21 -8.68
N ASP A 210 22.90 19.95 -8.49
CA ASP A 210 22.43 18.86 -7.63
C ASP A 210 22.61 17.46 -8.27
N ARG A 211 23.00 17.38 -9.55
CA ARG A 211 23.32 16.11 -10.23
C ARG A 211 24.76 15.67 -10.00
N TRP A 212 25.57 16.48 -9.34
CA TRP A 212 26.96 16.18 -9.01
C TRP A 212 27.12 15.88 -7.52
N TRP A 213 28.06 14.98 -7.22
CA TRP A 213 28.52 14.78 -5.86
C TRP A 213 28.95 16.12 -5.23
N PRO A 214 28.55 16.44 -3.99
CA PRO A 214 28.96 17.68 -3.35
C PRO A 214 30.49 17.81 -3.26
N ALA A 215 31.07 18.81 -3.93
CA ALA A 215 32.52 18.97 -4.04
C ALA A 215 33.22 19.20 -2.69
N ALA A 216 32.51 19.76 -1.70
CA ALA A 216 33.03 19.96 -0.35
C ALA A 216 33.26 18.64 0.41
N ILE A 217 32.73 17.51 -0.07
CA ILE A 217 32.81 16.23 0.62
C ILE A 217 33.77 15.32 -0.14
N ALA A 218 35.00 15.21 0.38
CA ALA A 218 36.00 14.29 -0.12
C ALA A 218 35.83 12.89 0.50
N PRO A 219 36.03 11.81 -0.27
CA PRO A 219 36.12 10.46 0.27
C PRO A 219 37.39 10.29 1.12
N ASP A 220 37.28 9.49 2.18
CA ASP A 220 38.40 9.10 3.02
C ASP A 220 39.13 7.89 2.42
N PHE A 221 40.14 8.18 1.59
CA PHE A 221 40.97 7.15 0.95
C PHE A 221 42.01 6.52 1.87
N SER A 222 42.08 6.90 3.16
CA SER A 222 42.93 6.18 4.13
C SER A 222 42.48 4.72 4.29
N THR A 223 41.20 4.45 4.01
CA THR A 223 40.64 3.11 3.90
C THR A 223 40.38 2.80 2.43
N LYS A 224 40.97 1.70 1.94
CA LYS A 224 40.76 1.22 0.58
C LYS A 224 39.25 1.06 0.29
N PRO A 225 38.70 1.74 -0.75
CA PRO A 225 37.34 1.51 -1.22
C PRO A 225 37.07 0.02 -1.45
N LYS A 226 35.91 -0.45 -1.01
CA LYS A 226 35.51 -1.84 -1.17
C LYS A 226 34.62 -1.96 -2.40
N ASP A 227 35.17 -2.52 -3.47
CA ASP A 227 34.40 -2.87 -4.65
C ASP A 227 33.46 -4.04 -4.33
N PHE A 228 32.25 -3.98 -4.87
CA PHE A 228 31.28 -5.06 -4.80
C PHE A 228 30.60 -5.26 -6.14
N THR A 229 29.96 -6.41 -6.26
CA THR A 229 29.23 -6.80 -7.46
C THR A 229 27.78 -6.96 -7.06
N ASP A 230 26.90 -6.15 -7.66
CA ASP A 230 25.46 -6.23 -7.42
C ASP A 230 24.84 -7.13 -8.48
N THR A 231 24.60 -8.40 -8.11
CA THR A 231 23.96 -9.37 -8.98
C THR A 231 22.44 -9.18 -8.91
N ILE A 232 21.88 -8.67 -10.00
CA ILE A 232 20.45 -8.39 -10.16
C ILE A 232 19.58 -9.68 -10.13
N THR A 233 20.18 -10.87 -10.13
CA THR A 233 19.50 -12.16 -10.25
C THR A 233 18.64 -12.60 -9.06
N THR A 234 18.47 -11.77 -8.02
CA THR A 234 17.51 -12.10 -6.96
C THR A 234 16.13 -11.57 -7.32
N TYR A 235 15.36 -12.39 -8.05
CA TYR A 235 13.92 -12.21 -8.24
C TYR A 235 13.19 -12.27 -6.89
N ARG A 236 13.13 -11.15 -6.18
CA ARG A 236 12.17 -10.96 -5.09
C ARG A 236 11.14 -9.93 -5.53
N ALA A 237 10.01 -10.40 -6.05
CA ALA A 237 8.72 -9.69 -6.05
C ALA A 237 7.87 -10.29 -4.88
N VAL A 238 6.98 -9.63 -4.13
CA VAL A 238 6.28 -8.34 -4.18
C VAL A 238 6.18 -7.78 -2.74
N GLY A 239 5.99 -6.47 -2.60
CA GLY A 239 5.65 -5.77 -1.35
C GLY A 239 5.92 -4.28 -1.49
N HIS A 240 4.84 -3.51 -1.66
CA HIS A 240 4.70 -2.06 -1.48
C HIS A 240 5.80 -1.13 -2.04
N GLY A 241 5.64 -0.70 -3.29
CA GLY A 241 6.51 0.30 -3.92
C GLY A 241 7.75 -0.29 -4.59
N ARG A 242 7.74 -1.57 -4.95
CA ARG A 242 8.77 -2.11 -5.81
C ARG A 242 8.60 -1.48 -7.19
N LEU A 243 9.62 -0.74 -7.62
CA LEU A 243 10.36 -1.08 -8.82
C LEU A 243 9.72 -2.30 -9.50
N GLN A 244 8.79 -2.08 -10.44
CA GLN A 244 8.74 -3.03 -11.54
C GLN A 244 10.12 -2.90 -12.14
N ALA A 245 10.89 -3.93 -11.87
CA ALA A 245 12.30 -3.90 -12.00
C ALA A 245 12.59 -3.62 -13.48
N VAL A 246 13.12 -2.43 -13.78
CA VAL A 246 14.17 -2.35 -14.81
C VAL A 246 15.39 -3.15 -14.31
N GLU A 247 15.43 -3.51 -13.02
CA GLU A 247 16.22 -4.63 -12.45
C GLU A 247 15.62 -6.03 -12.75
N GLY A 248 14.62 -6.14 -13.63
CA GLY A 248 13.96 -7.39 -14.00
C GLY A 248 13.86 -7.57 -15.50
N GLU A 249 14.36 -6.62 -16.27
CA GLU A 249 15.03 -6.97 -17.51
C GLU A 249 16.37 -7.62 -17.13
N GLU A 250 16.86 -8.52 -17.97
CA GLU A 250 18.16 -9.17 -17.82
C GLU A 250 19.29 -8.13 -17.80
N GLY A 251 19.47 -7.48 -16.66
CA GLY A 251 20.53 -6.50 -16.45
C GLY A 251 21.83 -7.23 -16.18
N GLY A 252 22.87 -6.90 -16.94
CA GLY A 252 24.22 -7.35 -16.65
C GLY A 252 24.61 -7.05 -15.20
N VAL A 253 25.56 -7.83 -14.70
CA VAL A 253 26.20 -7.62 -13.41
C VAL A 253 26.64 -6.16 -13.25
N ARG A 254 26.18 -5.47 -12.20
CA ARG A 254 26.59 -4.08 -11.93
C ARG A 254 27.80 -4.07 -11.00
N ARG A 255 28.76 -3.18 -11.29
CA ARG A 255 29.83 -2.86 -10.35
C ARG A 255 29.32 -1.85 -9.34
N GLY A 256 29.66 -2.04 -8.08
CA GLY A 256 29.43 -1.09 -7.00
C GLY A 256 30.71 -0.81 -6.24
N GLN A 257 30.72 0.28 -5.48
CA GLN A 257 31.84 0.66 -4.63
C GLN A 257 31.32 1.23 -3.31
N GLU A 258 31.93 0.78 -2.22
CA GLU A 258 31.66 1.24 -0.85
C GLU A 258 32.83 2.11 -0.38
N VAL A 259 32.52 3.36 0.00
CA VAL A 259 33.52 4.38 0.35
C VAL A 259 33.22 4.99 1.71
N LEU A 260 34.26 5.19 2.51
CA LEU A 260 34.19 5.87 3.80
C LEU A 260 34.29 7.38 3.59
N PHE A 261 33.52 8.13 4.37
CA PHE A 261 33.58 9.59 4.44
C PHE A 261 33.73 10.02 5.88
N THR A 262 34.65 10.96 6.13
CA THR A 262 34.73 11.72 7.38
C THR A 262 34.20 13.11 7.09
N LEU A 263 33.05 13.44 7.68
CA LEU A 263 32.38 14.73 7.60
C LEU A 263 32.86 15.54 8.79
N GLU A 264 33.70 16.54 8.56
CA GLU A 264 34.44 17.23 9.62
C GLU A 264 33.61 18.29 10.34
N ASP A 265 32.57 18.82 9.67
CA ASP A 265 31.74 19.91 10.17
C ASP A 265 30.25 19.75 9.81
N ARG A 266 29.42 20.61 10.42
CA ARG A 266 27.96 20.63 10.22
C ARG A 266 27.57 20.94 8.76
N PRO A 267 28.21 21.90 8.05
CA PRO A 267 27.98 22.10 6.62
C PRO A 267 28.16 20.84 5.76
N MET A 268 29.22 20.05 5.96
CA MET A 268 29.43 18.80 5.23
C MET A 268 28.32 17.78 5.54
N VAL A 269 27.90 17.67 6.80
CA VAL A 269 26.79 16.78 7.16
C VAL A 269 25.49 17.20 6.47
N ARG A 270 25.15 18.50 6.49
CA ARG A 270 23.98 19.04 5.78
C ARG A 270 24.05 18.76 4.28
N ALA A 271 25.23 18.93 3.68
CA ALA A 271 25.44 18.71 2.25
C ALA A 271 25.22 17.24 1.86
N VAL A 272 25.75 16.26 2.61
CA VAL A 272 25.47 14.84 2.33
C VAL A 272 23.98 14.53 2.51
N LEU A 273 23.36 14.99 3.60
CA LEU A 273 21.96 14.69 3.91
C LEU A 273 20.99 15.28 2.89
N GLY A 274 21.18 16.55 2.52
CA GLY A 274 20.36 17.17 1.50
C GLY A 274 20.59 16.55 0.13
N HIS A 275 21.79 16.02 -0.17
CA HIS A 275 22.08 15.42 -1.49
C HIS A 275 21.40 14.06 -1.56
N PHE A 276 21.49 13.29 -0.48
CA PHE A 276 20.79 12.02 -0.33
C PHE A 276 19.27 12.19 -0.48
N LEU A 277 18.69 13.23 0.15
CA LEU A 277 17.26 13.56 0.01
C LEU A 277 16.91 14.05 -1.40
N ALA A 278 17.68 14.97 -1.98
CA ALA A 278 17.45 15.53 -3.30
C ALA A 278 17.49 14.45 -4.39
N ARG A 279 18.43 13.50 -4.30
CA ARG A 279 18.55 12.36 -5.23
C ARG A 279 17.56 11.23 -4.92
N ARG A 280 16.75 11.36 -3.87
CA ARG A 280 15.81 10.32 -3.43
C ARG A 280 16.49 8.95 -3.28
N ALA A 281 17.68 8.94 -2.67
CA ALA A 281 18.50 7.75 -2.46
C ALA A 281 18.72 6.90 -3.73
N ARG A 282 18.16 5.69 -3.83
CA ARG A 282 18.40 4.79 -4.96
C ARG A 282 17.64 5.18 -6.22
N THR A 283 16.76 6.19 -6.18
CA THR A 283 15.86 6.51 -7.29
C THR A 283 16.54 7.33 -8.38
N GLN A 284 17.25 8.42 -8.04
CA GLN A 284 17.87 9.29 -9.04
C GLN A 284 19.38 9.04 -9.16
N SER A 285 19.88 9.15 -10.39
CA SER A 285 21.32 9.07 -10.66
C SER A 285 22.02 10.41 -10.45
N PHE A 286 23.31 10.34 -10.18
CA PHE A 286 24.21 11.49 -10.11
C PHE A 286 25.61 11.09 -10.58
N CYS A 287 26.47 12.08 -10.81
CA CYS A 287 27.85 11.90 -11.23
C CYS A 287 28.80 12.02 -10.03
N VAL A 288 29.74 11.09 -9.91
CA VAL A 288 30.80 11.14 -8.90
C VAL A 288 32.16 11.10 -9.61
N PRO A 289 33.01 12.14 -9.45
CA PRO A 289 34.25 12.26 -10.21
C PRO A 289 35.33 11.25 -9.83
N TRP A 290 35.18 10.54 -8.71
CA TRP A 290 36.18 9.60 -8.17
C TRP A 290 35.62 8.17 -7.96
N ALA A 291 34.33 7.92 -8.20
CA ALA A 291 33.75 6.61 -7.91
C ALA A 291 34.05 5.57 -9.01
N LEU A 292 34.15 4.30 -8.61
CA LEU A 292 34.26 3.14 -9.49
C LEU A 292 35.55 3.07 -10.33
N PHE A 293 36.58 3.85 -10.01
CA PHE A 293 37.90 3.68 -10.63
C PHE A 293 38.65 2.48 -10.05
N PRO A 294 39.51 1.82 -10.85
CA PRO A 294 40.48 0.89 -10.29
C PRO A 294 41.37 1.65 -9.30
N HIS A 295 41.56 1.10 -8.10
CA HIS A 295 42.32 1.74 -7.02
C HIS A 295 43.71 2.24 -7.43
N GLU A 296 44.37 1.53 -8.35
CA GLU A 296 45.70 1.85 -8.88
C GLU A 296 45.76 3.26 -9.52
N ALA A 297 44.64 3.74 -10.05
CA ALA A 297 44.50 5.08 -10.61
C ALA A 297 44.51 6.19 -9.55
N ILE A 298 43.97 5.90 -8.37
CA ILE A 298 43.87 6.85 -7.24
C ILE A 298 45.26 7.03 -6.62
N ASP A 299 46.01 5.95 -6.46
CA ASP A 299 47.37 5.97 -5.90
C ASP A 299 48.37 6.77 -6.76
N ALA A 300 48.09 6.91 -8.07
CA ALA A 300 48.90 7.71 -8.99
C ALA A 300 48.72 9.24 -8.82
N GLY A 301 47.85 9.68 -7.90
CA GLY A 301 47.68 11.09 -7.55
C GLY A 301 46.99 11.94 -8.62
N ASN A 302 46.32 11.31 -9.60
CA ASN A 302 45.71 11.99 -10.74
C ASN A 302 44.21 11.64 -10.92
N PRO A 303 43.37 11.87 -9.88
CA PRO A 303 41.93 11.56 -9.96
C PRO A 303 41.22 12.35 -11.07
N ASP A 304 41.74 13.54 -11.43
CA ASP A 304 41.15 14.43 -12.43
C ASP A 304 41.24 13.89 -13.87
N GLN A 305 42.02 12.83 -14.12
CA GLN A 305 42.19 12.26 -15.46
C GLN A 305 41.06 11.33 -15.88
N TYR A 306 40.15 10.98 -14.97
CA TYR A 306 39.12 10.00 -15.24
C TYR A 306 37.73 10.61 -15.40
N PRO A 307 36.91 10.09 -16.34
CA PRO A 307 35.56 10.59 -16.55
C PRO A 307 34.66 10.26 -15.36
N ALA A 308 33.93 11.24 -14.83
CA ALA A 308 33.04 11.03 -13.70
C ALA A 308 32.09 9.84 -13.93
N ALA A 309 32.00 8.95 -12.94
CA ALA A 309 31.15 7.79 -13.02
C ALA A 309 29.70 8.17 -12.69
N ARG A 310 28.76 7.71 -13.51
CA ARG A 310 27.33 7.85 -13.23
C ARG A 310 26.87 6.72 -12.31
N VAL A 311 26.36 7.09 -11.15
CA VAL A 311 26.00 6.15 -10.08
C VAL A 311 24.63 6.48 -9.50
N ARG A 312 24.14 5.56 -8.67
CA ARG A 312 23.07 5.79 -7.70
C ARG A 312 23.56 5.38 -6.32
N TYR A 313 22.88 5.84 -5.27
CA TYR A 313 23.04 5.18 -3.97
C TYR A 313 22.63 3.71 -4.10
N ALA A 314 23.35 2.81 -3.42
CA ALA A 314 23.03 1.38 -3.38
C ALA A 314 22.05 1.02 -2.25
N SER A 315 21.71 1.97 -1.38
CA SER A 315 20.80 1.80 -0.25
C SER A 315 19.86 2.99 -0.13
N ASP A 316 18.63 2.73 0.34
CA ASP A 316 17.66 3.76 0.73
C ASP A 316 17.92 4.28 2.15
N THR A 317 18.99 3.80 2.80
CA THR A 317 19.39 4.23 4.14
C THR A 317 20.80 4.78 4.13
N LEU A 318 20.97 5.97 4.70
CA LEU A 318 22.24 6.61 4.97
C LEU A 318 22.48 6.61 6.49
N THR A 319 23.61 6.09 6.95
CA THR A 319 23.92 6.01 8.38
C THR A 319 25.11 6.87 8.73
N LEU A 320 24.91 7.83 9.63
CA LEU A 320 25.97 8.68 10.19
C LEU A 320 26.33 8.19 11.59
N LYS A 321 27.62 7.94 11.81
CA LYS A 321 28.23 7.63 13.11
C LYS A 321 28.93 8.87 13.63
N TRP A 322 28.38 9.49 14.66
CA TRP A 322 28.86 10.76 15.17
C TRP A 322 30.15 10.58 15.96
N LEU A 323 31.16 11.39 15.62
CA LEU A 323 32.43 11.48 16.34
C LEU A 323 32.35 12.56 17.42
N THR A 324 31.74 13.68 17.07
CA THR A 324 31.46 14.83 17.95
C THR A 324 30.05 15.36 17.64
N PHE A 325 29.68 16.50 18.21
CA PHE A 325 28.46 17.22 17.85
C PHE A 325 28.48 17.78 16.41
N GLU A 326 29.66 17.93 15.82
CA GLU A 326 29.82 18.60 14.51
C GLU A 326 30.29 17.65 13.42
N ALA A 327 30.99 16.59 13.80
CA ALA A 327 31.64 15.67 12.89
C ALA A 327 31.00 14.28 12.92
N ALA A 328 30.88 13.65 11.75
CA ALA A 328 30.35 12.30 11.61
C ALA A 328 31.15 11.49 10.59
N ARG A 329 31.12 10.17 10.73
CA ARG A 329 31.59 9.23 9.70
C ARG A 329 30.43 8.50 9.07
N THR A 330 30.49 8.31 7.77
CA THR A 330 29.50 7.52 7.03
C THR A 330 30.16 6.64 5.99
N THR A 331 29.56 5.49 5.74
CA THR A 331 29.99 4.61 4.66
C THR A 331 28.87 4.58 3.63
N ILE A 332 29.18 5.05 2.42
CA ILE A 332 28.20 5.19 1.34
C ILE A 332 28.53 4.20 0.25
N LYS A 333 27.52 3.48 -0.19
CA LYS A 333 27.60 2.52 -1.29
C LYS A 333 27.03 3.14 -2.55
N PHE A 334 27.79 3.07 -3.63
CA PHE A 334 27.38 3.50 -4.96
C PHE A 334 27.25 2.28 -5.86
N THR A 335 26.20 2.25 -6.69
CA THR A 335 26.03 1.24 -7.74
C THR A 335 26.14 1.94 -9.09
N ALA A 336 26.99 1.42 -9.96
CA ALA A 336 27.10 1.87 -11.34
C ALA A 336 25.78 1.62 -12.06
N LEU A 337 25.32 2.62 -12.82
CA LEU A 337 24.31 2.33 -13.82
C LEU A 337 24.96 1.66 -15.02
N PRO A 338 24.28 0.71 -15.69
CA PRO A 338 24.76 0.18 -16.95
C PRO A 338 25.06 1.37 -17.88
N LEU A 339 26.26 1.38 -18.47
CA LEU A 339 26.48 2.19 -19.66
C LEU A 339 25.53 1.61 -20.71
N GLU A 340 24.35 2.19 -20.90
CA GLU A 340 23.55 1.86 -22.07
C GLU A 340 24.40 2.24 -23.29
N PRO A 341 24.55 1.34 -24.27
CA PRO A 341 25.33 1.61 -25.47
C PRO A 341 24.54 2.58 -26.35
N SER A 342 24.50 3.85 -25.97
CA SER A 342 23.96 4.92 -26.82
C SER A 342 24.96 5.24 -27.94
N GLY A 343 25.34 4.24 -28.75
CA GLY A 343 26.06 4.36 -30.03
C GLY A 343 27.40 5.12 -30.08
N GLY A 344 27.84 5.72 -28.97
CA GLY A 344 29.04 6.55 -28.88
C GLY A 344 30.24 5.75 -28.35
N PRO A 345 31.47 6.25 -28.56
CA PRO A 345 32.67 5.63 -28.01
C PRO A 345 32.52 5.48 -26.49
N PHE A 346 32.91 4.29 -25.98
CA PHE A 346 32.74 3.74 -24.63
C PHE A 346 33.17 4.63 -23.44
N LEU A 347 33.68 5.84 -23.70
CA LEU A 347 34.27 6.77 -22.73
C LEU A 347 33.81 8.23 -22.90
N ALA A 348 32.93 8.55 -23.85
CA ALA A 348 32.41 9.90 -23.97
C ALA A 348 31.38 10.15 -22.87
N VAL A 349 31.78 10.89 -21.83
CA VAL A 349 30.83 11.63 -21.01
C VAL A 349 30.05 12.52 -21.98
N PRO A 350 28.71 12.47 -22.02
CA PRO A 350 27.95 13.41 -22.83
C PRO A 350 28.28 14.82 -22.36
N ASP A 351 28.58 15.72 -23.29
CA ASP A 351 28.84 17.15 -23.01
C ASP A 351 27.69 17.81 -22.21
N ASP A 352 26.50 17.20 -22.25
CA ASP A 352 25.32 17.59 -21.47
C ASP A 352 24.81 16.43 -20.60
N PRO A 353 25.06 16.42 -19.28
CA PRO A 353 24.51 15.42 -18.35
C PRO A 353 22.96 15.42 -18.30
N GLY A 354 22.29 16.48 -18.81
CA GLY A 354 20.84 16.55 -18.92
C GLY A 354 20.25 15.81 -20.12
N SER A 355 21.03 15.56 -21.17
CA SER A 355 20.54 14.95 -22.42
C SER A 355 20.33 13.43 -22.35
N LEU A 356 20.93 12.76 -21.35
CA LEU A 356 20.82 11.31 -21.14
C LEU A 356 20.17 10.96 -19.79
N GLU A 357 19.32 11.81 -19.23
CA GLU A 357 18.39 11.32 -18.22
C GLU A 357 17.51 10.24 -18.87
N VAL A 358 17.91 8.97 -18.69
CA VAL A 358 16.93 7.90 -18.56
C VAL A 358 15.96 8.44 -17.53
N PRO A 359 14.69 8.69 -17.90
CA PRO A 359 13.75 9.41 -17.06
C PRO A 359 13.83 8.81 -15.67
N ALA A 360 13.92 9.68 -14.64
CA ALA A 360 13.79 9.29 -13.25
C ALA A 360 12.73 8.19 -13.20
N GLN A 361 13.10 7.01 -12.69
CA GLN A 361 12.25 5.81 -12.80
C GLN A 361 10.80 6.23 -12.59
N PRO A 362 9.95 6.08 -13.61
CA PRO A 362 8.64 6.70 -13.56
C PRO A 362 7.99 6.21 -12.29
N SER A 363 7.56 7.14 -11.45
CA SER A 363 6.68 6.79 -10.34
C SER A 363 5.50 6.05 -10.97
N ILE A 364 5.23 4.83 -10.51
CA ILE A 364 4.12 4.04 -11.01
C ILE A 364 3.08 4.00 -9.91
N ALA A 365 1.86 4.37 -10.26
CA ALA A 365 0.68 4.17 -9.44
C ALA A 365 -0.25 3.17 -10.12
N HIS A 366 -0.96 2.39 -9.31
CA HIS A 366 -2.04 1.54 -9.78
C HIS A 366 -3.39 2.10 -9.34
N LEU A 367 -4.34 2.07 -10.27
CA LEU A 367 -5.72 2.46 -10.04
C LEU A 367 -6.59 1.21 -10.09
N TYR A 368 -7.32 0.94 -9.03
CA TYR A 368 -8.21 -0.20 -8.88
C TYR A 368 -9.65 0.28 -8.98
N ARG A 369 -10.38 -0.21 -9.99
CA ARG A 369 -11.81 0.09 -10.17
C ARG A 369 -12.60 -1.19 -9.95
N PHE A 370 -13.38 -1.22 -8.88
CA PHE A 370 -14.31 -2.31 -8.62
C PHE A 370 -15.68 -1.92 -9.13
N THR A 371 -16.32 -2.77 -9.92
CA THR A 371 -17.66 -2.52 -10.47
C THR A 371 -18.58 -3.68 -10.10
N LEU A 372 -19.65 -3.40 -9.36
CA LEU A 372 -20.69 -4.39 -9.09
C LEU A 372 -21.70 -4.39 -10.24
N ALA A 373 -21.74 -5.47 -11.02
CA ALA A 373 -22.68 -5.58 -12.13
C ALA A 373 -24.09 -5.84 -11.59
N VAL A 374 -24.93 -4.80 -11.65
CA VAL A 374 -26.34 -4.85 -11.28
C VAL A 374 -27.23 -4.73 -12.52
N PRO A 375 -28.36 -5.46 -12.62
CA PRO A 375 -29.19 -5.45 -13.83
C PRO A 375 -29.94 -4.13 -14.07
N VAL A 376 -30.15 -3.32 -13.02
CA VAL A 376 -30.97 -2.10 -13.08
C VAL A 376 -30.26 -0.92 -12.42
N GLY A 377 -30.23 0.22 -13.12
CA GLY A 377 -29.60 1.45 -12.66
C GLY A 377 -28.09 1.49 -12.92
N THR A 378 -27.43 2.49 -12.34
CA THR A 378 -25.98 2.67 -12.48
C THR A 378 -25.22 1.65 -11.66
N HIS A 379 -24.25 0.95 -12.26
CA HIS A 379 -23.38 0.03 -11.55
C HIS A 379 -22.60 0.74 -10.44
N PRO A 380 -22.69 0.29 -9.17
CA PRO A 380 -21.86 0.81 -8.10
C PRO A 380 -20.39 0.61 -8.43
N ARG A 381 -19.60 1.68 -8.24
CA ARG A 381 -18.16 1.68 -8.50
C ARG A 381 -17.40 2.14 -7.27
N TRP A 382 -16.30 1.45 -6.97
CA TRP A 382 -15.33 1.86 -5.96
C TRP A 382 -14.00 2.10 -6.64
N HIS A 383 -13.38 3.24 -6.33
CA HIS A 383 -12.14 3.68 -6.93
C HIS A 383 -11.08 3.77 -5.84
N TYR A 384 -10.07 2.92 -5.93
CA TYR A 384 -8.96 2.90 -4.99
C TYR A 384 -7.63 3.03 -5.72
N THR A 385 -6.66 3.68 -5.11
CA THR A 385 -5.28 3.68 -5.61
C THR A 385 -4.34 3.18 -4.51
N ASP A 386 -3.29 2.47 -4.92
CA ASP A 386 -2.16 2.15 -4.05
C ASP A 386 -1.25 3.36 -3.82
N TYR A 387 -1.50 4.47 -4.53
CA TYR A 387 -0.76 5.71 -4.41
C TYR A 387 -1.16 6.50 -3.15
N GLU A 388 -0.17 7.19 -2.59
CA GLU A 388 -0.24 7.86 -1.28
C GLU A 388 -1.23 9.04 -1.19
N ARG A 389 -1.57 9.62 -2.34
CA ARG A 389 -2.56 10.68 -2.47
C ARG A 389 -3.68 10.24 -3.41
N PRO A 390 -4.90 10.77 -3.24
CA PRO A 390 -5.96 10.52 -4.18
C PRO A 390 -5.55 10.96 -5.59
N LEU A 391 -5.80 10.11 -6.58
CA LEU A 391 -5.53 10.39 -7.99
C LEU A 391 -6.85 10.55 -8.74
N THR A 392 -6.91 11.46 -9.70
CA THR A 392 -8.12 11.66 -10.51
C THR A 392 -7.89 11.14 -11.93
N HIS A 393 -8.79 10.26 -12.36
CA HIS A 393 -8.79 9.66 -13.69
C HIS A 393 -10.25 9.40 -14.13
N ASP A 394 -10.59 9.67 -15.39
CA ASP A 394 -11.97 9.54 -15.92
C ASP A 394 -13.06 10.26 -15.10
N SER A 395 -12.74 11.45 -14.59
CA SER A 395 -13.62 12.23 -13.68
C SER A 395 -13.92 11.55 -12.33
N ALA A 396 -13.31 10.40 -12.04
CA ALA A 396 -13.40 9.72 -10.76
C ALA A 396 -12.15 9.99 -9.93
N THR A 397 -12.34 10.26 -8.64
CA THR A 397 -11.25 10.35 -7.67
C THR A 397 -11.05 8.97 -7.04
N TYR A 398 -9.87 8.39 -7.28
CA TYR A 398 -9.42 7.16 -6.68
C TYR A 398 -8.89 7.47 -5.28
N ALA A 399 -9.57 6.94 -4.25
CA ALA A 399 -9.18 7.14 -2.87
C ALA A 399 -7.96 6.29 -2.52
N THR A 400 -7.03 6.83 -1.75
CA THR A 400 -5.89 6.06 -1.24
C THR A 400 -6.37 4.93 -0.35
N ALA A 401 -5.93 3.70 -0.66
CA ALA A 401 -6.20 2.53 0.15
C ALA A 401 -4.96 1.64 0.23
N THR A 402 -4.86 0.88 1.31
CA THR A 402 -3.96 -0.27 1.36
C THR A 402 -4.51 -1.32 0.43
N ILE A 403 -4.11 -1.31 -0.83
CA ILE A 403 -4.45 -2.34 -1.79
C ILE A 403 -3.19 -2.67 -2.59
N GLU A 404 -2.95 -3.96 -2.79
CA GLU A 404 -1.85 -4.48 -3.60
C GLU A 404 -2.35 -5.69 -4.40
N HIS A 405 -1.63 -6.03 -5.47
CA HIS A 405 -1.86 -7.22 -6.26
C HIS A 405 -0.54 -7.96 -6.49
N ASP A 406 -0.63 -9.28 -6.73
CA ASP A 406 0.51 -10.10 -7.11
C ASP A 406 0.94 -9.87 -8.57
N LYS A 407 1.92 -10.63 -9.06
CA LYS A 407 2.37 -10.51 -10.45
C LYS A 407 1.24 -10.95 -11.38
N ILE A 408 0.70 -10.00 -12.14
CA ILE A 408 -0.19 -10.30 -13.26
C ILE A 408 0.64 -11.02 -14.33
N THR A 409 0.35 -12.30 -14.52
CA THR A 409 1.00 -13.12 -15.53
C THR A 409 -0.03 -13.39 -16.63
N GLN A 410 0.33 -13.03 -17.86
CA GLN A 410 -0.41 -13.39 -19.06
C GLN A 410 0.52 -14.23 -19.90
N ASP A 411 0.12 -15.45 -20.22
CA ASP A 411 0.77 -16.26 -21.22
C ASP A 411 -0.14 -16.42 -22.45
N ALA A 412 0.35 -17.10 -23.47
CA ALA A 412 -0.43 -17.39 -24.68
C ALA A 412 -1.35 -18.61 -24.49
N GLU A 413 -1.27 -19.29 -23.35
CA GLU A 413 -2.13 -20.43 -23.06
C GLU A 413 -3.51 -19.93 -22.64
N LEU A 414 -4.56 -20.72 -22.92
CA LEU A 414 -5.91 -20.40 -22.49
C LEU A 414 -6.10 -20.70 -20.97
N GLY A 415 -5.02 -20.62 -20.19
CA GLY A 415 -5.03 -20.82 -18.76
C GLY A 415 -5.53 -19.58 -18.04
N ASP A 416 -6.36 -19.77 -17.02
CA ASP A 416 -6.72 -18.68 -16.12
C ASP A 416 -5.71 -18.60 -14.98
N TYR A 417 -4.91 -17.52 -14.98
CA TYR A 417 -3.96 -17.21 -13.91
C TYR A 417 -4.62 -16.20 -12.97
N PRO A 418 -5.17 -16.65 -11.82
CA PRO A 418 -5.87 -15.74 -10.94
C PRO A 418 -4.87 -14.75 -10.32
N VAL A 419 -5.24 -13.48 -10.32
CA VAL A 419 -4.53 -12.39 -9.67
C VAL A 419 -4.99 -12.32 -8.21
N THR A 420 -4.05 -12.43 -7.28
CA THR A 420 -4.32 -12.26 -5.85
C THR A 420 -4.18 -10.80 -5.47
N LEU A 421 -5.29 -10.19 -5.05
CA LEU A 421 -5.29 -8.86 -4.47
C LEU A 421 -5.33 -8.95 -2.94
N THR A 422 -4.60 -8.07 -2.26
CA THR A 422 -4.64 -7.94 -0.79
C THR A 422 -5.02 -6.50 -0.45
N ALA A 423 -5.96 -6.33 0.48
CA ALA A 423 -6.37 -5.01 0.94
C ALA A 423 -6.70 -4.98 2.43
N ASP A 424 -6.69 -3.80 3.06
CA ASP A 424 -7.16 -3.65 4.43
C ASP A 424 -8.69 -3.72 4.53
N ALA A 425 -9.20 -4.37 5.58
CA ALA A 425 -10.63 -4.42 5.90
C ALA A 425 -11.16 -3.06 6.40
N THR A 426 -11.39 -2.14 5.47
CA THR A 426 -11.99 -0.83 5.72
C THR A 426 -13.51 -0.89 5.60
N ALA A 427 -14.22 -0.10 6.42
CA ALA A 427 -15.68 0.01 6.31
C ALA A 427 -16.06 0.50 4.91
N GLY A 428 -17.02 -0.15 4.28
CA GLY A 428 -17.46 0.17 2.92
C GLY A 428 -16.67 -0.52 1.80
N HIS A 429 -15.60 -1.28 2.11
CA HIS A 429 -14.87 -2.04 1.10
C HIS A 429 -15.80 -3.07 0.42
N PRO A 430 -15.85 -3.15 -0.92
CA PRO A 430 -16.81 -4.01 -1.62
C PRO A 430 -16.64 -5.50 -1.32
N TRP A 431 -15.42 -5.93 -1.00
CA TRP A 431 -15.12 -7.33 -0.63
C TRP A 431 -15.79 -7.80 0.66
N LEU A 432 -16.14 -6.89 1.58
CA LEU A 432 -16.92 -7.26 2.76
C LEU A 432 -18.31 -7.79 2.35
N ARG A 433 -18.89 -7.26 1.26
CA ARG A 433 -20.16 -7.76 0.70
C ARG A 433 -20.05 -9.19 0.19
N VAL A 434 -18.86 -9.60 -0.27
CA VAL A 434 -18.59 -10.99 -0.71
C VAL A 434 -18.52 -11.92 0.50
N ILE A 435 -17.81 -11.51 1.55
CA ILE A 435 -17.66 -12.29 2.79
C ILE A 435 -19.00 -12.49 3.49
N ASP A 436 -19.84 -11.45 3.50
CA ASP A 436 -21.18 -11.50 4.08
C ASP A 436 -22.17 -12.35 3.25
N GLY A 437 -21.74 -12.86 2.08
CA GLY A 437 -22.61 -13.59 1.15
C GLY A 437 -23.72 -12.72 0.55
N ASN A 438 -23.50 -11.40 0.52
CA ASN A 438 -24.48 -10.38 0.20
C ASN A 438 -24.13 -9.62 -1.10
N LEU A 439 -23.68 -10.38 -2.10
CA LEU A 439 -23.31 -9.84 -3.40
C LEU A 439 -24.44 -10.13 -4.40
N PRO A 440 -25.18 -9.10 -4.87
CA PRO A 440 -26.36 -9.31 -5.73
C PRO A 440 -26.02 -9.61 -7.21
N GLY A 441 -24.74 -9.55 -7.57
CA GLY A 441 -24.23 -9.79 -8.92
C GLY A 441 -22.70 -9.89 -8.91
N PRO A 442 -22.06 -10.20 -10.04
CA PRO A 442 -20.61 -10.35 -10.09
C PRO A 442 -19.90 -9.03 -9.78
N LEU A 443 -18.80 -9.13 -9.01
CA LEU A 443 -17.94 -7.99 -8.68
C LEU A 443 -16.71 -8.03 -9.59
N ASN A 444 -16.64 -7.11 -10.54
CA ASN A 444 -15.52 -7.00 -11.45
C ASN A 444 -14.45 -6.08 -10.87
N VAL A 445 -13.19 -6.33 -11.25
CA VAL A 445 -12.04 -5.50 -10.94
C VAL A 445 -11.30 -5.15 -12.23
N GLU A 446 -10.92 -3.88 -12.34
CA GLU A 446 -9.99 -3.39 -13.36
C GLU A 446 -8.80 -2.75 -12.65
N ILE A 447 -7.59 -3.10 -13.08
CA ILE A 447 -6.33 -2.58 -12.55
C ILE A 447 -5.66 -1.80 -13.69
N PHE A 448 -5.48 -0.50 -13.49
CA PHE A 448 -4.76 0.37 -14.41
C PHE A 448 -3.41 0.74 -13.84
N ARG A 449 -2.44 0.98 -14.72
CA ARG A 449 -1.12 1.54 -14.42
C ARG A 449 -1.05 2.96 -14.93
N CYS A 450 -0.63 3.90 -14.09
CA CYS A 450 -0.48 5.30 -14.49
C CYS A 450 0.79 5.94 -13.92
N ASP A 451 1.20 7.05 -14.52
CA ASP A 451 2.13 8.00 -13.89
C ASP A 451 1.33 8.90 -12.93
N PRO A 452 1.63 8.91 -11.62
CA PRO A 452 0.93 9.76 -10.64
C PRO A 452 1.21 11.25 -10.83
N ALA A 453 2.20 11.65 -11.64
CA ALA A 453 2.38 13.05 -12.04
C ALA A 453 1.36 13.46 -13.11
N ALA A 454 0.85 12.51 -13.89
CA ALA A 454 -0.10 12.75 -14.96
C ALA A 454 -1.18 11.63 -15.05
N PRO A 455 -1.97 11.39 -13.98
CA PRO A 455 -2.89 10.24 -13.91
C PRO A 455 -4.04 10.32 -14.93
N ALA A 456 -4.29 11.52 -15.47
CA ALA A 456 -5.29 11.74 -16.51
C ALA A 456 -4.83 11.26 -17.92
N ILE A 457 -3.53 11.09 -18.14
CA ILE A 457 -2.99 10.70 -19.44
C ILE A 457 -3.06 9.17 -19.56
N ALA A 458 -4.12 8.69 -20.21
CA ALA A 458 -4.33 7.33 -20.72
C ALA A 458 -3.63 6.21 -19.92
N PRO A 459 -4.11 5.88 -18.70
CA PRO A 459 -3.50 4.83 -17.91
C PRO A 459 -3.69 3.47 -18.61
N ALA A 460 -2.64 2.65 -18.57
CA ALA A 460 -2.65 1.35 -19.23
C ALA A 460 -3.45 0.34 -18.41
N LEU A 461 -4.50 -0.25 -18.99
CA LEU A 461 -5.23 -1.36 -18.37
C LEU A 461 -4.31 -2.58 -18.29
N LEU A 462 -3.94 -3.00 -17.08
CA LEU A 462 -3.11 -4.18 -16.84
C LEU A 462 -3.95 -5.46 -16.73
N PHE A 463 -5.10 -5.36 -16.06
CA PHE A 463 -5.94 -6.52 -15.75
C PHE A 463 -7.41 -6.11 -15.66
N ALA A 464 -8.29 -6.95 -16.20
CA ALA A 464 -9.73 -6.86 -16.01
C ALA A 464 -10.29 -8.27 -15.76
N GLY A 465 -11.05 -8.46 -14.70
CA GLY A 465 -11.57 -9.77 -14.32
C GLY A 465 -12.66 -9.73 -13.26
N GLU A 466 -13.14 -10.91 -12.86
CA GLU A 466 -14.16 -11.10 -11.82
C GLU A 466 -13.53 -11.57 -10.51
N ILE A 467 -13.96 -11.01 -9.38
CA ILE A 467 -13.58 -11.47 -8.04
C ILE A 467 -14.31 -12.78 -7.72
N ILE A 468 -13.56 -13.89 -7.71
CA ILE A 468 -14.10 -15.25 -7.53
C ILE A 468 -14.17 -15.70 -6.06
N GLU A 469 -13.23 -15.24 -5.24
CA GLU A 469 -13.06 -15.68 -3.86
C GLU A 469 -12.50 -14.52 -3.03
N VAL A 470 -13.01 -14.34 -1.81
CA VAL A 470 -12.48 -13.38 -0.83
C VAL A 470 -12.28 -14.12 0.49
N LYS A 471 -11.10 -13.98 1.09
CA LYS A 471 -10.74 -14.51 2.41
C LYS A 471 -10.38 -13.40 3.37
N THR A 472 -10.69 -13.59 4.64
CA THR A 472 -10.18 -12.76 5.73
C THR A 472 -8.97 -13.45 6.37
N LYS A 473 -7.88 -12.71 6.53
CA LYS A 473 -6.70 -13.15 7.29
C LYS A 473 -6.35 -12.06 8.30
N GLY A 474 -6.93 -12.16 9.49
CA GLY A 474 -6.83 -11.10 10.50
C GLY A 474 -7.58 -9.84 10.02
N ARG A 475 -6.84 -8.76 9.80
CA ARG A 475 -7.39 -7.48 9.29
C ARG A 475 -7.18 -7.27 7.79
N ALA A 476 -6.42 -8.15 7.14
CA ALA A 476 -6.26 -8.15 5.71
C ALA A 476 -7.37 -8.97 5.06
N LEU A 477 -7.87 -8.45 3.94
CA LEU A 477 -8.72 -9.15 3.00
C LEU A 477 -7.84 -9.61 1.84
N THR A 478 -7.99 -10.85 1.42
CA THR A 478 -7.32 -11.38 0.23
C THR A 478 -8.37 -11.83 -0.76
N ALA A 479 -8.41 -11.20 -1.92
CA ALA A 479 -9.31 -11.55 -3.01
C ALA A 479 -8.55 -12.22 -4.14
N LYS A 480 -9.18 -13.18 -4.81
CA LYS A 480 -8.70 -13.73 -6.08
C LYS A 480 -9.58 -13.20 -7.20
N ALA A 481 -8.95 -12.65 -8.22
CA ALA A 481 -9.60 -12.21 -9.44
C ALA A 481 -9.18 -13.10 -10.61
N SER A 482 -10.13 -13.46 -11.47
CA SER A 482 -9.94 -14.33 -12.63
C SER A 482 -10.36 -13.59 -13.90
N LEU A 483 -9.65 -13.78 -15.01
CA LEU A 483 -9.94 -13.08 -16.27
C LEU A 483 -11.28 -13.53 -16.87
N PHE A 484 -11.54 -14.84 -16.83
CA PHE A 484 -12.76 -15.45 -17.34
C PHE A 484 -13.77 -15.79 -16.25
N GLY A 485 -13.50 -15.42 -15.01
CA GLY A 485 -14.29 -15.83 -13.85
C GLY A 485 -14.46 -17.34 -13.82
N LYS A 486 -15.71 -17.80 -13.67
CA LYS A 486 -16.06 -19.23 -13.68
C LYS A 486 -16.47 -19.76 -15.05
N LEU A 487 -16.24 -18.99 -16.12
CA LEU A 487 -16.75 -19.33 -17.44
C LEU A 487 -16.03 -20.56 -18.02
N LEU A 488 -14.71 -20.66 -17.85
CA LEU A 488 -13.94 -21.84 -18.28
C LEU A 488 -14.16 -23.07 -17.40
N ASP A 489 -14.52 -22.88 -16.13
CA ASP A 489 -14.89 -23.97 -15.21
C ASP A 489 -16.29 -24.54 -15.47
N THR A 490 -17.09 -23.87 -16.31
CA THR A 490 -18.43 -24.32 -16.62
C THR A 490 -18.35 -25.61 -17.44
N LYS A 491 -18.77 -26.72 -16.84
CA LYS A 491 -18.82 -28.03 -17.52
C LYS A 491 -19.70 -27.94 -18.77
N LEU A 492 -19.14 -28.35 -19.91
CA LEU A 492 -19.86 -28.52 -21.17
C LEU A 492 -20.12 -30.00 -21.45
N PRO A 493 -21.30 -30.38 -21.98
CA PRO A 493 -22.42 -29.51 -22.36
C PRO A 493 -23.25 -29.04 -21.14
N ARG A 494 -23.76 -27.80 -21.19
CA ARG A 494 -24.68 -27.26 -20.16
C ARG A 494 -26.03 -27.98 -20.13
N PHE A 495 -26.44 -28.56 -21.25
CA PHE A 495 -27.70 -29.28 -21.38
C PHE A 495 -27.43 -30.76 -21.18
N THR A 496 -28.03 -31.31 -20.12
CA THR A 496 -27.98 -32.73 -19.84
C THR A 496 -29.30 -33.39 -20.21
N VAL A 497 -29.23 -34.67 -20.59
CA VAL A 497 -30.43 -35.49 -20.78
C VAL A 497 -30.99 -35.83 -19.40
N GLN A 498 -31.95 -35.04 -18.94
CA GLN A 498 -32.63 -35.19 -17.65
C GLN A 498 -34.14 -34.96 -17.77
N SER A 499 -34.91 -35.44 -16.80
CA SER A 499 -36.37 -35.29 -16.76
C SER A 499 -36.83 -33.86 -16.46
N THR A 500 -36.00 -33.08 -15.79
CA THR A 500 -36.24 -31.67 -15.47
C THR A 500 -35.87 -30.75 -16.64
N CYS A 501 -36.49 -29.58 -16.69
CA CYS A 501 -36.21 -28.56 -17.69
C CYS A 501 -34.78 -28.03 -17.58
N ASN A 502 -34.03 -27.98 -18.69
CA ASN A 502 -32.71 -27.36 -18.75
C ASN A 502 -32.75 -25.82 -18.94
N HIS A 503 -33.92 -25.25 -19.23
CA HIS A 503 -34.05 -23.82 -19.51
C HIS A 503 -34.27 -23.01 -18.25
N ASP A 504 -33.59 -21.86 -18.16
CA ASP A 504 -33.88 -20.83 -17.17
C ASP A 504 -35.31 -20.30 -17.38
N PHE A 505 -36.08 -20.17 -16.29
CA PHE A 505 -37.44 -19.68 -16.35
C PHE A 505 -37.49 -18.23 -16.88
N CYS A 506 -38.38 -17.97 -17.83
CA CYS A 506 -38.44 -16.71 -18.59
C CYS A 506 -37.15 -16.37 -19.39
N GLY A 507 -36.23 -17.32 -19.53
CA GLY A 507 -35.08 -17.19 -20.42
C GLY A 507 -35.47 -17.27 -21.91
N PRO A 508 -34.52 -16.99 -22.82
CA PRO A 508 -34.78 -16.94 -24.26
C PRO A 508 -35.44 -18.20 -24.84
N TRP A 509 -35.11 -19.36 -24.28
CA TRP A 509 -35.62 -20.66 -24.73
C TRP A 509 -36.89 -21.09 -24.01
N CYS A 510 -37.13 -20.64 -22.77
CA CYS A 510 -38.38 -20.88 -22.07
C CYS A 510 -39.52 -20.04 -22.67
N ARG A 511 -39.25 -18.82 -23.13
CA ARG A 511 -40.23 -17.88 -23.73
C ARG A 511 -41.43 -17.49 -22.84
N ALA A 512 -41.50 -17.97 -21.59
CA ALA A 512 -42.47 -17.45 -20.62
C ALA A 512 -42.21 -15.95 -20.37
N SER A 513 -43.27 -15.13 -20.39
CA SER A 513 -43.11 -13.68 -20.22
C SER A 513 -42.70 -13.32 -18.78
N ALA A 514 -41.49 -12.77 -18.60
CA ALA A 514 -41.01 -12.30 -17.30
C ALA A 514 -41.96 -11.26 -16.67
N ALA A 515 -42.53 -10.35 -17.47
CA ALA A 515 -43.51 -9.38 -17.00
C ALA A 515 -44.82 -10.06 -16.54
N ALA A 516 -45.24 -11.13 -17.23
CA ALA A 516 -46.40 -11.93 -16.84
C ALA A 516 -46.18 -12.76 -15.56
N TRP A 517 -44.95 -12.89 -15.08
CA TRP A 517 -44.61 -13.65 -13.86
C TRP A 517 -43.85 -12.83 -12.80
N THR A 518 -43.85 -11.51 -12.93
CA THR A 518 -43.33 -10.59 -11.91
C THR A 518 -44.51 -9.86 -11.26
N TRP A 519 -44.43 -9.67 -9.95
CA TRP A 519 -45.37 -8.91 -9.13
C TRP A 519 -44.60 -7.88 -8.30
N THR A 520 -45.27 -6.81 -7.93
CA THR A 520 -44.76 -5.88 -6.92
C THR A 520 -45.69 -5.86 -5.71
N ALA A 521 -45.09 -5.63 -4.53
CA ALA A 521 -45.80 -5.49 -3.27
C ALA A 521 -45.00 -4.58 -2.33
N LYS A 522 -45.65 -4.10 -1.27
CA LYS A 522 -44.99 -3.34 -0.19
C LYS A 522 -44.60 -4.24 0.96
N VAL A 523 -43.44 -3.94 1.54
CA VAL A 523 -42.96 -4.58 2.77
C VAL A 523 -43.80 -4.12 3.96
N GLY A 524 -44.43 -5.06 4.66
CA GLY A 524 -45.18 -4.82 5.90
C GLY A 524 -44.33 -4.99 7.16
N ALA A 525 -43.43 -5.98 7.18
CA ALA A 525 -42.50 -6.22 8.28
C ALA A 525 -41.22 -6.91 7.78
N ILE A 526 -40.13 -6.75 8.53
CA ILE A 526 -38.82 -7.35 8.24
C ILE A 526 -38.36 -8.07 9.51
N GLY A 527 -37.99 -9.34 9.37
CA GLY A 527 -37.30 -10.12 10.40
C GLY A 527 -35.91 -10.55 9.95
N GLU A 528 -35.18 -11.26 10.81
CA GLU A 528 -33.80 -11.68 10.52
C GLU A 528 -33.66 -12.62 9.31
N SER A 529 -34.68 -13.45 9.06
CA SER A 529 -34.67 -14.46 7.99
C SER A 529 -35.94 -14.43 7.13
N HIS A 530 -36.78 -13.42 7.30
CA HIS A 530 -38.02 -13.29 6.55
C HIS A 530 -38.40 -11.84 6.25
N VAL A 531 -39.19 -11.67 5.21
CA VAL A 531 -39.87 -10.42 4.88
C VAL A 531 -41.36 -10.71 4.72
N ASP A 532 -42.21 -9.88 5.32
CA ASP A 532 -43.65 -9.99 5.21
C ASP A 532 -44.14 -8.94 4.20
N LEU A 533 -44.83 -9.38 3.16
CA LEU A 533 -45.40 -8.52 2.11
C LEU A 533 -46.90 -8.34 2.32
N LEU A 534 -47.37 -7.10 2.29
CA LEU A 534 -48.79 -6.79 2.56
C LEU A 534 -49.68 -7.27 1.42
N ASP A 535 -50.64 -8.15 1.74
CA ASP A 535 -51.52 -8.77 0.75
C ASP A 535 -52.41 -7.73 0.02
N SER A 536 -52.72 -6.61 0.66
CA SER A 536 -53.48 -5.51 0.06
C SER A 536 -52.71 -4.70 -1.00
N THR A 537 -51.39 -4.89 -1.14
CA THR A 537 -50.52 -4.02 -1.97
C THR A 537 -50.02 -4.66 -3.24
N TRP A 538 -50.43 -5.90 -3.53
CA TRP A 538 -49.96 -6.62 -4.72
C TRP A 538 -50.54 -6.00 -6.00
N SER A 539 -49.67 -5.55 -6.91
CA SER A 539 -50.09 -4.75 -8.06
C SER A 539 -50.51 -5.54 -9.32
N LYS A 540 -51.03 -6.77 -9.18
CA LYS A 540 -51.38 -7.61 -10.34
C LYS A 540 -52.57 -8.53 -10.09
N ALA A 541 -53.54 -8.49 -11.01
CA ALA A 541 -54.85 -9.12 -10.84
C ALA A 541 -54.87 -10.64 -11.09
N VAL A 542 -54.03 -11.19 -11.99
CA VAL A 542 -54.15 -12.59 -12.42
C VAL A 542 -52.77 -13.25 -12.69
N PRO A 543 -52.55 -14.49 -12.19
CA PRO A 543 -53.32 -15.12 -11.12
C PRO A 543 -53.16 -14.35 -9.81
N SER A 544 -54.27 -14.20 -9.05
CA SER A 544 -54.25 -13.44 -7.80
C SER A 544 -53.35 -14.15 -6.78
N PRO A 545 -52.32 -13.47 -6.25
CA PRO A 545 -51.42 -14.07 -5.24
C PRO A 545 -52.11 -14.30 -3.89
N LEU A 546 -53.34 -13.81 -3.72
CA LEU A 546 -54.13 -13.93 -2.49
C LEU A 546 -54.68 -15.35 -2.26
N GLY A 547 -54.88 -16.14 -3.33
CA GLY A 547 -55.29 -17.54 -3.26
C GLY A 547 -54.15 -18.54 -3.43
N ALA A 548 -52.90 -18.07 -3.45
CA ALA A 548 -51.74 -18.91 -3.67
C ALA A 548 -51.57 -19.92 -2.52
N SER A 549 -51.33 -21.19 -2.86
CA SER A 549 -51.06 -22.23 -1.87
C SER A 549 -49.80 -21.90 -1.06
N HIS A 550 -49.63 -22.56 0.08
CA HIS A 550 -48.34 -22.61 0.76
C HIS A 550 -47.23 -22.90 -0.26
N ASP A 551 -46.10 -22.21 -0.13
CA ASP A 551 -44.91 -22.39 -0.97
C ASP A 551 -45.06 -22.08 -2.47
N PHE A 552 -46.11 -21.34 -2.87
CA PHE A 552 -46.22 -20.82 -4.24
C PHE A 552 -45.01 -19.98 -4.68
N TRP A 553 -44.45 -19.20 -3.75
CA TRP A 553 -43.26 -18.37 -3.96
C TRP A 553 -41.96 -19.07 -3.57
N SER A 554 -41.99 -20.35 -3.24
CA SER A 554 -40.74 -21.07 -3.01
C SER A 554 -39.86 -21.02 -4.28
N ARG A 555 -38.55 -20.85 -4.07
CA ARG A 555 -37.54 -20.65 -5.10
C ARG A 555 -37.68 -19.36 -5.92
N ALA A 556 -38.63 -18.49 -5.61
CA ALA A 556 -38.77 -17.19 -6.26
C ALA A 556 -37.54 -16.31 -5.98
N ALA A 557 -37.26 -15.38 -6.89
CA ALA A 557 -36.31 -14.30 -6.64
C ALA A 557 -37.09 -13.04 -6.27
N ILE A 558 -36.75 -12.43 -5.14
CA ILE A 558 -37.26 -11.13 -4.70
C ILE A 558 -36.12 -10.11 -4.77
N TRP A 559 -36.38 -8.95 -5.38
CA TRP A 559 -35.40 -7.88 -5.48
C TRP A 559 -36.01 -6.51 -5.16
N THR A 560 -35.14 -5.59 -4.78
CA THR A 560 -35.48 -4.20 -4.45
C THR A 560 -34.36 -3.27 -4.88
N GLY A 561 -34.65 -1.97 -4.88
CA GLY A 561 -33.69 -0.92 -5.17
C GLY A 561 -33.19 -0.90 -6.60
N SER A 562 -32.22 -0.02 -6.83
CA SER A 562 -31.47 0.12 -8.07
C SER A 562 -30.06 0.60 -7.75
N GLY A 563 -29.11 0.37 -8.67
CA GLY A 563 -27.72 0.77 -8.47
C GLY A 563 -27.13 0.24 -7.17
N GLU A 564 -26.72 1.13 -6.26
CA GLU A 564 -26.09 0.74 -4.99
C GLU A 564 -27.05 0.07 -4.01
N THR A 565 -28.34 0.39 -4.10
CA THR A 565 -29.39 -0.20 -3.26
C THR A 565 -29.96 -1.49 -3.85
N TYR A 566 -29.53 -1.87 -5.06
CA TYR A 566 -29.99 -3.09 -5.70
C TYR A 566 -29.63 -4.30 -4.84
N ASP A 567 -30.63 -5.09 -4.51
CA ASP A 567 -30.48 -6.27 -3.68
C ASP A 567 -31.44 -7.37 -4.16
N VAL A 568 -30.98 -8.62 -4.19
CA VAL A 568 -31.76 -9.76 -4.67
C VAL A 568 -31.58 -10.96 -3.74
N ARG A 569 -32.68 -11.65 -3.43
CA ARG A 569 -32.70 -12.82 -2.56
C ARG A 569 -33.54 -13.94 -3.11
N ASP A 570 -33.08 -15.15 -2.86
CA ASP A 570 -33.85 -16.36 -3.07
C ASP A 570 -34.84 -16.56 -1.92
N VAL A 571 -36.09 -16.81 -2.27
CA VAL A 571 -37.14 -17.23 -1.35
C VAL A 571 -37.06 -18.74 -1.16
N ILE A 572 -36.86 -19.19 0.07
CA ILE A 572 -36.86 -20.61 0.43
C ILE A 572 -38.30 -21.11 0.58
N ARG A 573 -39.13 -20.34 1.29
CA ARG A 573 -40.47 -20.76 1.72
C ARG A 573 -41.43 -19.57 1.72
N SER A 574 -42.71 -19.82 1.49
CA SER A 574 -43.75 -18.79 1.64
C SER A 574 -44.97 -19.29 2.39
N GLU A 575 -45.44 -18.50 3.36
CA GLU A 575 -46.59 -18.80 4.21
C GLU A 575 -47.50 -17.58 4.38
N LYS A 576 -48.79 -17.82 4.58
CA LYS A 576 -49.75 -16.74 4.90
C LYS A 576 -49.69 -16.45 6.40
N VAL A 577 -49.61 -15.17 6.75
CA VAL A 577 -49.58 -14.69 8.14
C VAL A 577 -50.53 -13.51 8.31
N THR A 578 -50.94 -13.24 9.55
CA THR A 578 -51.72 -12.04 9.89
C THR A 578 -50.85 -11.10 10.71
N LEU A 579 -50.67 -9.88 10.22
CA LEU A 579 -49.98 -8.79 10.91
C LEU A 579 -51.00 -7.79 11.47
N ALA A 580 -50.54 -6.85 12.29
CA ALA A 580 -51.38 -5.74 12.77
C ALA A 580 -51.96 -4.90 11.61
N GLY A 581 -51.29 -4.86 10.45
CA GLY A 581 -51.74 -4.19 9.23
C GLY A 581 -52.64 -5.03 8.30
N GLY A 582 -53.06 -6.24 8.71
CA GLY A 582 -53.89 -7.14 7.92
C GLY A 582 -53.18 -8.42 7.48
N ALA A 583 -53.77 -9.13 6.52
CA ALA A 583 -53.16 -10.32 5.93
C ALA A 583 -51.85 -9.98 5.21
N ALA A 584 -50.86 -10.87 5.32
CA ALA A 584 -49.57 -10.73 4.68
C ALA A 584 -49.04 -12.08 4.22
N THR A 585 -48.12 -12.04 3.26
CA THR A 585 -47.36 -13.20 2.79
C THR A 585 -45.95 -13.12 3.36
N ARG A 586 -45.60 -14.05 4.25
CA ARG A 586 -44.26 -14.19 4.82
C ARG A 586 -43.38 -14.99 3.87
N LEU A 587 -42.27 -14.37 3.45
CA LEU A 587 -41.26 -15.00 2.62
C LEU A 587 -40.02 -15.26 3.47
N ARG A 588 -39.65 -16.53 3.63
CA ARG A 588 -38.37 -16.89 4.26
C ARG A 588 -37.26 -16.84 3.22
N LEU A 589 -36.21 -16.10 3.52
CA LEU A 589 -35.13 -15.80 2.58
C LEU A 589 -33.90 -16.66 2.89
N ARG A 590 -33.08 -16.93 1.88
CA ARG A 590 -31.78 -17.59 2.09
C ARG A 590 -30.81 -16.70 2.88
N ALA A 591 -30.90 -15.38 2.70
CA ALA A 591 -30.13 -14.38 3.41
C ALA A 591 -30.98 -13.12 3.62
N PRO A 592 -30.75 -12.32 4.68
CA PRO A 592 -31.45 -11.06 4.90
C PRO A 592 -31.11 -10.02 3.83
N PHE A 593 -32.00 -9.06 3.60
CA PHE A 593 -31.70 -7.88 2.79
C PHE A 593 -30.76 -6.93 3.52
N ARG A 594 -29.92 -6.18 2.79
CA ARG A 594 -28.98 -5.22 3.40
C ARG A 594 -29.65 -3.93 3.86
N ALA A 595 -30.52 -3.39 3.02
CA ALA A 595 -31.06 -2.03 3.16
C ALA A 595 -32.56 -1.96 2.88
N LEU A 596 -33.29 -3.07 3.06
CA LEU A 596 -34.73 -3.07 2.89
C LEU A 596 -35.40 -2.34 4.05
N ALA A 597 -36.36 -1.47 3.74
CA ALA A 597 -37.15 -0.74 4.72
C ALA A 597 -38.63 -1.16 4.66
N VAL A 598 -39.34 -1.05 5.78
CA VAL A 598 -40.80 -1.22 5.82
C VAL A 598 -41.46 -0.15 4.94
N GLY A 599 -42.44 -0.55 4.14
CA GLY A 599 -43.13 0.30 3.16
C GLY A 599 -42.46 0.37 1.78
N ALA A 600 -41.22 -0.13 1.64
CA ALA A 600 -40.52 -0.18 0.37
C ALA A 600 -41.22 -1.10 -0.64
N ASP A 601 -41.15 -0.74 -1.92
CA ASP A 601 -41.60 -1.59 -3.01
C ASP A 601 -40.56 -2.68 -3.31
N VAL A 602 -41.03 -3.91 -3.41
CA VAL A 602 -40.23 -5.06 -3.82
C VAL A 602 -40.86 -5.67 -5.05
N SER A 603 -40.02 -6.21 -5.93
CA SER A 603 -40.45 -7.03 -7.05
C SER A 603 -40.13 -8.48 -6.77
N ILE A 604 -41.07 -9.37 -7.02
CA ILE A 604 -40.88 -10.81 -6.86
C ILE A 604 -41.28 -11.53 -8.14
N ARG A 605 -40.45 -12.47 -8.57
CA ARG A 605 -40.73 -13.35 -9.70
C ARG A 605 -40.70 -14.78 -9.24
N VAL A 606 -41.80 -15.48 -9.49
CA VAL A 606 -41.84 -16.94 -9.28
C VAL A 606 -40.77 -17.61 -10.14
N HIS A 607 -40.20 -18.67 -9.60
CA HIS A 607 -39.32 -19.56 -10.35
C HIS A 607 -40.08 -20.83 -10.71
N CYS A 608 -39.66 -21.49 -11.80
CA CYS A 608 -40.18 -22.80 -12.16
C CYS A 608 -39.32 -23.86 -11.47
N GLY A 609 -39.94 -24.83 -10.79
CA GLY A 609 -39.23 -25.96 -10.20
C GLY A 609 -38.65 -26.95 -11.22
N GLY A 610 -38.83 -26.68 -12.52
CA GLY A 610 -38.27 -27.45 -13.63
C GLY A 610 -39.02 -28.73 -13.96
N SER A 611 -40.10 -29.07 -13.24
CA SER A 611 -40.89 -30.27 -13.51
C SER A 611 -41.87 -30.04 -14.67
N TRP A 612 -42.16 -31.11 -15.42
CA TRP A 612 -43.16 -31.08 -16.48
C TRP A 612 -44.54 -30.66 -15.95
N ALA A 613 -44.97 -31.26 -14.83
CA ALA A 613 -46.29 -31.01 -14.24
C ALA A 613 -46.47 -29.54 -13.84
N GLU A 614 -45.44 -28.91 -13.29
CA GLU A 614 -45.48 -27.48 -12.96
C GLU A 614 -45.51 -26.61 -14.23
N CYS A 615 -44.73 -26.96 -15.25
CA CYS A 615 -44.75 -26.26 -16.54
C CYS A 615 -46.14 -26.28 -17.19
N GLU A 616 -46.83 -27.41 -17.11
CA GLU A 616 -48.18 -27.62 -17.63
C GLU A 616 -49.24 -26.89 -16.80
N THR A 617 -49.27 -27.14 -15.50
CA THR A 617 -50.38 -26.68 -14.64
C THR A 617 -50.22 -25.23 -14.17
N LYS A 618 -49.00 -24.81 -13.84
CA LYS A 618 -48.74 -23.47 -13.26
C LYS A 618 -48.48 -22.42 -14.33
N PHE A 619 -47.78 -22.80 -15.41
CA PHE A 619 -47.29 -21.83 -16.41
C PHE A 619 -47.89 -21.99 -17.81
N ALA A 620 -48.58 -23.11 -18.08
CA ALA A 620 -49.14 -23.45 -19.39
C ALA A 620 -48.14 -23.30 -20.55
N ASN A 621 -46.87 -23.68 -20.34
CA ASN A 621 -45.76 -23.41 -21.27
C ASN A 621 -44.99 -24.67 -21.69
N THR A 622 -45.69 -25.80 -21.83
CA THR A 622 -45.11 -27.11 -22.14
C THR A 622 -44.40 -27.17 -23.49
N ILE A 623 -44.82 -26.37 -24.47
CA ILE A 623 -44.21 -26.31 -25.80
C ILE A 623 -42.74 -25.88 -25.76
N ASN A 624 -42.35 -25.10 -24.74
CA ASN A 624 -40.99 -24.62 -24.55
C ASN A 624 -40.28 -25.35 -23.39
N PHE A 625 -40.70 -26.58 -23.08
CA PHE A 625 -40.05 -27.39 -22.03
C PHE A 625 -38.73 -27.97 -22.56
N GLY A 626 -37.61 -27.56 -21.96
CA GLY A 626 -36.26 -27.97 -22.37
C GLY A 626 -35.74 -29.26 -21.71
N GLY A 627 -36.62 -30.05 -21.11
CA GLY A 627 -36.29 -31.32 -20.45
C GLY A 627 -36.82 -32.53 -21.23
N HIS A 628 -36.46 -33.73 -20.78
CA HIS A 628 -36.84 -34.99 -21.44
C HIS A 628 -37.80 -35.78 -20.54
N ARG A 629 -39.10 -35.49 -20.67
CA ARG A 629 -40.16 -36.02 -19.78
C ARG A 629 -40.09 -37.54 -19.52
N HIS A 630 -39.72 -38.32 -20.54
CA HIS A 630 -39.73 -39.78 -20.49
C HIS A 630 -38.40 -40.40 -20.05
N VAL A 631 -37.36 -39.58 -19.84
CA VAL A 631 -36.08 -40.06 -19.33
C VAL A 631 -36.24 -40.34 -17.85
N GLN A 632 -36.05 -41.60 -17.47
CA GLN A 632 -36.05 -42.02 -16.08
C GLN A 632 -34.77 -41.52 -15.38
N ALA A 633 -34.85 -41.27 -14.07
CA ALA A 633 -33.69 -40.86 -13.28
C ALA A 633 -32.65 -41.98 -13.18
N GLU A 634 -33.09 -43.23 -13.30
CA GLU A 634 -32.25 -44.42 -13.27
C GLU A 634 -31.91 -44.88 -14.69
N ASN A 635 -30.74 -45.52 -14.84
CA ASN A 635 -30.29 -46.02 -16.13
C ASN A 635 -31.23 -47.15 -16.61
N PRO A 636 -31.99 -46.96 -17.69
CA PRO A 636 -32.97 -47.95 -18.16
C PRO A 636 -32.30 -49.24 -18.67
N SER A 637 -30.98 -49.22 -18.93
CA SER A 637 -30.22 -50.39 -19.38
C SER A 637 -29.73 -51.30 -18.25
N LEU A 638 -29.78 -50.85 -16.99
CA LEU A 638 -29.43 -51.69 -15.84
C LEU A 638 -30.71 -52.32 -15.28
N PRO A 639 -30.92 -53.64 -15.43
CA PRO A 639 -32.03 -54.29 -14.76
C PRO A 639 -31.84 -54.12 -13.26
N THR A 640 -32.73 -53.37 -12.62
CA THR A 640 -32.84 -53.35 -11.16
C THR A 640 -33.06 -54.77 -10.69
N ARG A 641 -32.02 -55.40 -10.11
CA ARG A 641 -32.17 -56.64 -9.36
C ARG A 641 -32.98 -56.31 -8.11
N SER A 642 -34.30 -56.25 -8.26
CA SER A 642 -35.19 -56.27 -7.10
C SER A 642 -34.98 -57.62 -6.43
N ALA A 643 -34.30 -57.64 -5.29
CA ALA A 643 -34.38 -58.77 -4.38
C ALA A 643 -35.81 -58.81 -3.88
N SER A 644 -36.69 -59.52 -4.59
CA SER A 644 -38.00 -59.85 -4.09
C SER A 644 -37.80 -60.73 -2.86
N ALA A 645 -37.88 -60.11 -1.68
CA ALA A 645 -37.98 -60.78 -0.38
C ALA A 645 -39.36 -61.46 -0.20
N THR A 646 -39.79 -62.21 -1.22
CA THR A 646 -41.04 -62.98 -1.24
C THR A 646 -40.75 -64.46 -1.51
N GLY A 647 -39.63 -64.94 -0.98
CA GLY A 647 -39.28 -66.35 -0.89
C GLY A 647 -39.16 -66.78 0.57
N GLY A 648 -40.24 -66.65 1.34
CA GLY A 648 -40.35 -67.34 2.62
C GLY A 648 -40.25 -68.84 2.38
N LYS A 649 -39.18 -69.47 2.88
CA LYS A 649 -39.11 -70.93 2.99
C LYS A 649 -40.21 -71.39 3.94
N LYS A 650 -41.09 -72.27 3.46
CA LYS A 650 -41.72 -73.28 4.32
C LYS A 650 -40.67 -74.31 4.73
#